data_AF-A0A957DWV7-F1
#
_entry.id   AF-A0A957DWV7-F1
#
_cell.length_a   1.000
_cell.length_b   1.000
_cell.length_c   1.000
_cell.angle_alpha   90.00
_cell.angle_beta   90.00
_cell.angle_gamma   90.00
#
_symmetry.space_group_name_H-M   'P 1'
#
loop_
_entity.id
_entity.type
_entity.pdbx_description
1 polymer ?
#
loop_
_entity_poly.entity_id
_entity_poly.type
_entity_poly.pdbx_seq_one_letter_code
_entity_poly.pdbx_strand_id
1 'polypeptide(L)'
;MFKNYINREEREDANRKLPKLMVEGLLLGGTGLGVLALIFEIAADAFSVAAYQTLLAIHGAEGYHQIAIGAFIVLSVLLFLGIVPAYKAGAYLRPNAGGSGPLVEAIGPPKMRWLSWIGTSLFFLDAVLTIIISSISASDVTMLVLPELAPYRILLAELFAFAIMVALVLLGPKRAVPLFLIGGGTFTIFTILALSVVGGTSVANPQWAFLTPGIVARLVETGVTENVVRAVGDVQAIGTVLIFQLFFRSMSSAMLGFSGYEVIPASGKHAARPKWKVINTALTLAAIFLIGTGIVQLFAANQWKIPATEGYSTLLIEYEIMSVQTLGEGVEPGDVDVTEADLLAAEVIYDEQRAEHAFENPLGLDETPAERDFYNLPEDEFVQIVAYEIALSRVITTSLTGTPGETFLFIAGTLLAIILLLAQGGGYVGGAAVAANAARLGRLPKFFLDDRIGIGVIWGVSAMLIPIIREVVVVEAYYAFGFVSAFAITSTTVYFVRSEVLHDRGIEPGSSEAKSLRFAGLRGMIAAYFMMAVLITQKTDALPAIILFGGAITLFQIYYANGGFKRQEKKVSIPEPLPGAASPTFDQGVIRAHDQARQHGIADAVEDLITAGAFAKFNVGPERIIQLVCYLYNVDHHLFAEHDDHHERTEEPSIELEATYQEAYKQRDQILRRIEDYSHFGIFTFINNYHINWVDEEHGRDASVVQKAMLDILFPLTDHDEIWEEYSAYKPQIQPEPIWQFSRRRYVWAKDQWPNLSDRITTIWTLQDFDLLPRDIDVKTVISVADGRRQMHVKIPPRKAAPVLEPEPKQDEEE
;
A
#
# COMPACT_ATOMS: atom_id res chain seq x y z
N MET A 1 -19.06 27.76 -5.83
CA MET A 1 -18.20 26.70 -6.41
C MET A 1 -16.83 26.60 -5.70
N PHE A 2 -16.33 27.68 -5.09
CA PHE A 2 -15.01 27.74 -4.43
C PHE A 2 -15.03 27.66 -2.90
N LYS A 3 -16.12 27.19 -2.29
CA LYS A 3 -16.18 27.00 -0.82
C LYS A 3 -15.42 25.72 -0.48
N ASN A 4 -14.57 25.76 0.54
CA ASN A 4 -13.78 24.59 0.93
C ASN A 4 -14.71 23.47 1.42
N TYR A 5 -14.55 22.27 0.89
CA TYR A 5 -15.33 21.09 1.27
C TYR A 5 -14.85 20.43 2.57
N ILE A 6 -13.69 20.87 3.09
CA ILE A 6 -13.13 20.40 4.36
C ILE A 6 -13.72 21.26 5.48
N ASN A 7 -14.18 20.60 6.54
CA ASN A 7 -14.68 21.27 7.74
C ASN A 7 -13.60 22.23 8.30
N ARG A 8 -14.00 23.44 8.68
CA ARG A 8 -13.09 24.48 9.17
C ARG A 8 -12.35 24.05 10.44
N GLU A 9 -13.05 23.49 11.42
CA GLU A 9 -12.45 23.07 12.69
C GLU A 9 -11.46 21.92 12.47
N GLU A 10 -11.85 20.93 11.66
CA GLU A 10 -10.98 19.82 11.28
C GLU A 10 -9.72 20.32 10.56
N ARG A 11 -9.87 21.30 9.66
CA ARG A 11 -8.75 21.90 8.96
C ARG A 11 -7.80 22.65 9.89
N GLU A 12 -8.33 23.42 10.84
CA GLU A 12 -7.54 24.18 11.81
C GLU A 12 -6.75 23.24 12.74
N ASP A 13 -7.38 22.17 13.25
CA ASP A 13 -6.70 21.15 14.04
C ASP A 13 -5.62 20.40 13.23
N ALA A 14 -5.95 19.97 12.01
CA ALA A 14 -5.02 19.29 11.13
C ALA A 14 -3.83 20.18 10.73
N ASN A 15 -4.05 21.49 10.53
CA ASN A 15 -2.98 22.45 10.26
C ASN A 15 -2.06 22.65 11.47
N ARG A 16 -2.61 22.66 12.69
CA ARG A 16 -1.82 22.76 13.92
C ARG A 16 -0.90 21.55 14.12
N LYS A 17 -1.37 20.36 13.73
CA LYS A 17 -0.60 19.10 13.80
C LYS A 17 0.43 18.95 12.67
N LEU A 18 0.26 19.68 11.55
CA LEU A 18 1.07 19.52 10.35
C LEU A 18 2.59 19.58 10.60
N PRO A 19 3.17 20.53 11.36
CA PRO A 19 4.61 20.59 11.57
C PRO A 19 5.20 19.30 12.17
N LYS A 20 4.46 18.67 13.09
CA LYS A 20 4.82 17.38 13.66
C LYS A 20 4.71 16.27 12.60
N LEU A 21 3.59 16.26 11.86
CA LEU A 21 3.32 15.27 10.80
C LEU A 21 4.27 15.37 9.60
N MET A 22 4.96 16.50 9.41
CA MET A 22 5.99 16.63 8.37
C MET A 22 7.13 15.65 8.59
N VAL A 23 7.54 15.46 9.86
CA VAL A 23 8.75 14.69 10.25
C VAL A 23 8.41 13.34 10.88
N GLU A 24 7.15 13.10 11.23
CA GLU A 24 6.70 11.81 11.79
C GLU A 24 7.03 10.64 10.86
N GLY A 25 7.50 9.52 11.39
CA GLY A 25 7.90 8.35 10.60
C GLY A 25 9.28 8.43 9.94
N LEU A 26 9.97 9.59 9.95
CA LEU A 26 11.39 9.68 9.55
C LEU A 26 12.35 9.32 10.69
N LEU A 27 11.99 9.67 11.92
CA LEU A 27 12.67 9.25 13.14
C LEU A 27 11.89 8.04 13.67
N LEU A 28 12.55 6.88 13.80
CA LEU A 28 11.96 5.61 14.25
C LEU A 28 11.04 5.81 15.48
N GLY A 29 9.74 6.00 15.23
CA GLY A 29 8.71 6.32 16.23
C GLY A 29 7.60 7.22 15.68
N GLY A 30 6.34 6.76 15.77
CA GLY A 30 5.18 7.52 15.33
C GLY A 30 3.94 6.66 15.08
N THR A 31 2.82 7.30 14.78
CA THR A 31 1.53 6.65 14.46
C THR A 31 1.41 6.21 12.99
N GLY A 32 2.42 6.50 12.16
CA GLY A 32 2.46 6.18 10.72
C GLY A 32 3.49 7.01 9.96
N LEU A 33 3.47 6.92 8.62
CA LEU A 33 4.31 7.68 7.69
C LEU A 33 3.88 9.14 7.63
N GLY A 34 4.77 10.07 7.95
CA GLY A 34 4.56 11.51 7.80
C GLY A 34 4.68 11.99 6.36
N VAL A 35 4.55 13.30 6.15
CA VAL A 35 4.52 13.91 4.81
C VAL A 35 5.83 13.69 4.07
N LEU A 36 6.98 13.92 4.73
CA LEU A 36 8.28 13.75 4.09
C LEU A 36 8.58 12.27 3.80
N ALA A 37 8.13 11.35 4.64
CA ALA A 37 8.30 9.93 4.38
C ALA A 37 7.58 9.51 3.09
N LEU A 38 6.33 9.93 2.89
CA LEU A 38 5.62 9.71 1.63
C LEU A 38 6.33 10.40 0.46
N ILE A 39 6.82 11.64 0.63
CA ILE A 39 7.58 12.35 -0.42
C ILE A 39 8.84 11.59 -0.81
N PHE A 40 9.58 11.02 0.13
CA PHE A 40 10.81 10.29 -0.15
C PHE A 40 10.55 8.97 -0.87
N GLU A 41 9.44 8.29 -0.54
CA GLU A 41 8.97 7.12 -1.28
C GLU A 41 8.65 7.48 -2.73
N ILE A 42 7.92 8.58 -2.95
CA ILE A 42 7.61 9.07 -4.31
C ILE A 42 8.84 9.57 -5.02
N ALA A 43 9.74 10.25 -4.32
CA ALA A 43 10.93 10.81 -4.94
C ALA A 43 11.76 9.68 -5.52
N ALA A 44 11.91 8.54 -4.85
CA ALA A 44 12.60 7.38 -5.41
C ALA A 44 11.95 6.89 -6.71
N ASP A 45 10.63 6.70 -6.71
CA ASP A 45 9.87 6.19 -7.85
C ASP A 45 9.78 7.21 -9.00
N ALA A 46 9.33 8.43 -8.70
CA ALA A 46 9.13 9.47 -9.68
C ALA A 46 10.45 10.04 -10.24
N PHE A 47 11.58 10.01 -9.51
CA PHE A 47 12.88 10.40 -10.09
C PHE A 47 13.51 9.33 -10.95
N SER A 48 13.29 8.06 -10.63
CA SER A 48 13.74 6.97 -11.52
C SER A 48 13.26 7.23 -12.94
N VAL A 49 12.04 7.76 -13.06
CA VAL A 49 11.41 8.14 -14.31
C VAL A 49 11.73 9.59 -14.72
N ALA A 50 11.85 10.55 -13.79
CA ALA A 50 12.15 11.95 -14.11
C ALA A 50 13.55 12.14 -14.73
N ALA A 51 14.54 11.33 -14.35
CA ALA A 51 15.86 11.33 -14.99
C ALA A 51 15.77 11.06 -16.50
N TYR A 52 14.81 10.23 -16.92
CA TYR A 52 14.53 9.94 -18.33
C TYR A 52 13.41 10.83 -18.91
N GLN A 53 12.59 11.48 -18.09
CA GLN A 53 11.48 12.31 -18.55
C GLN A 53 11.94 13.45 -19.47
N THR A 54 13.02 14.13 -19.12
CA THR A 54 13.59 15.22 -19.92
C THR A 54 14.09 14.69 -21.26
N LEU A 55 14.80 13.56 -21.25
CA LEU A 55 15.27 12.86 -22.44
C LEU A 55 14.10 12.46 -23.35
N LEU A 56 13.08 11.82 -22.80
CA LEU A 56 11.91 11.34 -23.52
C LEU A 56 11.06 12.49 -24.09
N ALA A 57 10.97 13.60 -23.36
CA ALA A 57 10.33 14.81 -23.84
C ALA A 57 11.07 15.38 -25.07
N ILE A 58 12.40 15.47 -25.01
CA ILE A 58 13.25 15.94 -26.12
C ILE A 58 13.19 14.95 -27.29
N HIS A 59 13.24 13.64 -27.02
CA HIS A 59 13.14 12.58 -28.02
C HIS A 59 11.79 12.62 -28.76
N GLY A 60 10.68 12.70 -28.03
CA GLY A 60 9.35 12.82 -28.62
C GLY A 60 9.12 14.14 -29.37
N ALA A 61 9.92 15.16 -29.07
CA ALA A 61 9.98 16.41 -29.82
C ALA A 61 11.02 16.40 -30.94
N GLU A 62 11.64 15.25 -31.28
CA GLU A 62 12.69 15.13 -32.31
C GLU A 62 13.84 16.13 -32.11
N GLY A 63 14.27 16.31 -30.85
CA GLY A 63 15.37 17.22 -30.49
C GLY A 63 14.95 18.68 -30.30
N TYR A 64 13.70 19.05 -30.59
CA TYR A 64 13.23 20.43 -30.42
C TYR A 64 12.87 20.77 -28.97
N HIS A 65 13.83 21.30 -28.20
CA HIS A 65 13.65 21.66 -26.79
C HIS A 65 12.46 22.59 -26.51
N GLN A 66 12.19 23.56 -27.38
CA GLN A 66 11.06 24.49 -27.20
C GLN A 66 9.70 23.78 -27.23
N ILE A 67 9.55 22.79 -28.11
CA ILE A 67 8.34 21.97 -28.20
C ILE A 67 8.23 21.10 -26.95
N ALA A 68 9.34 20.49 -26.52
CA ALA A 68 9.40 19.69 -25.29
C ALA A 68 9.03 20.48 -24.04
N ILE A 69 9.56 21.70 -23.87
CA ILE A 69 9.22 22.61 -22.78
C ILE A 69 7.73 22.97 -22.81
N GLY A 70 7.19 23.30 -23.99
CA GLY A 70 5.77 23.60 -24.15
C GLY A 70 4.87 22.44 -23.75
N ALA A 71 5.20 21.22 -24.21
CA ALA A 71 4.48 20.01 -23.85
C ALA A 71 4.51 19.76 -22.34
N PHE A 72 5.69 19.92 -21.72
CA PHE A 72 5.87 19.76 -20.28
C PHE A 72 5.09 20.80 -19.45
N ILE A 73 5.02 22.05 -19.90
CA ILE A 73 4.22 23.09 -19.24
C ILE A 73 2.73 22.72 -19.22
N VAL A 74 2.18 22.30 -20.37
CA VAL A 74 0.77 21.89 -20.45
C VAL A 74 0.50 20.70 -19.54
N LEU A 75 1.38 19.70 -19.56
CA LEU A 75 1.34 18.56 -18.65
C LEU A 75 1.35 18.95 -17.17
N SER A 76 2.24 19.87 -16.79
CA SER A 76 2.34 20.40 -15.44
C SER A 76 1.04 21.10 -14.99
N VAL A 77 0.41 21.85 -15.90
CA VAL A 77 -0.89 22.49 -15.66
C VAL A 77 -2.00 21.46 -15.47
N LEU A 78 -2.06 20.43 -16.33
CA LEU A 78 -3.04 19.34 -16.24
C LEU A 78 -2.91 18.57 -14.92
N LEU A 79 -1.68 18.27 -14.50
CA LEU A 79 -1.39 17.64 -13.22
C LEU A 79 -1.84 18.53 -12.05
N PHE A 80 -1.30 19.75 -11.95
CA PHE A 80 -1.46 20.62 -10.79
C PHE A 80 -2.88 21.18 -10.62
N LEU A 81 -3.54 21.57 -11.72
CA LEU A 81 -4.89 22.14 -11.69
C LEU A 81 -6.00 21.13 -11.89
N GLY A 82 -5.68 19.95 -12.46
CA GLY A 82 -6.62 18.87 -12.76
C GLY A 82 -6.52 17.72 -11.77
N ILE A 83 -5.47 16.90 -11.92
CA ILE A 83 -5.31 15.62 -11.21
C ILE A 83 -5.15 15.80 -9.70
N VAL A 84 -4.25 16.69 -9.27
CA VAL A 84 -3.94 16.92 -7.85
C VAL A 84 -5.21 17.24 -7.03
N PRO A 85 -6.08 18.18 -7.43
CA PRO A 85 -7.35 18.41 -6.73
C PRO A 85 -8.26 17.19 -6.62
N ALA A 86 -8.36 16.36 -7.66
CA ALA A 86 -9.21 15.17 -7.66
C ALA A 86 -8.68 14.13 -6.66
N TYR A 87 -7.38 13.89 -6.65
CA TYR A 87 -6.71 12.99 -5.70
C TYR A 87 -6.87 13.49 -4.25
N LYS A 88 -6.73 14.79 -4.02
CA LYS A 88 -6.94 15.38 -2.68
C LYS A 88 -8.38 15.23 -2.17
N ALA A 89 -9.35 15.30 -3.08
CA ALA A 89 -10.76 15.05 -2.75
C ALA A 89 -11.00 13.57 -2.43
N GLY A 90 -10.44 12.64 -3.21
CA GLY A 90 -10.50 11.20 -2.94
C GLY A 90 -9.90 10.83 -1.58
N ALA A 91 -8.70 11.33 -1.29
CA ALA A 91 -8.01 11.12 -0.01
C ALA A 91 -8.77 11.72 1.18
N TYR A 92 -9.48 12.84 0.99
CA TYR A 92 -10.34 13.40 2.04
C TYR A 92 -11.57 12.52 2.31
N LEU A 93 -12.21 11.97 1.27
CA LEU A 93 -13.37 11.11 1.44
C LEU A 93 -13.02 9.78 2.10
N ARG A 94 -12.02 9.07 1.56
CA ARG A 94 -11.57 7.76 2.07
C ARG A 94 -10.04 7.65 1.98
N PRO A 95 -9.28 8.12 3.00
CA PRO A 95 -7.82 8.04 2.99
C PRO A 95 -7.28 6.62 3.10
N ASN A 96 -8.09 5.66 3.57
CA ASN A 96 -7.72 4.24 3.72
C ASN A 96 -8.05 3.40 2.49
N ALA A 97 -8.75 3.95 1.48
CA ALA A 97 -9.17 3.16 0.33
C ALA A 97 -7.97 2.57 -0.43
N GLY A 98 -6.82 3.26 -0.45
CA GLY A 98 -5.65 2.86 -1.25
C GLY A 98 -5.73 3.41 -2.68
N GLY A 99 -5.11 2.70 -3.64
CA GLY A 99 -5.02 3.09 -5.05
C GLY A 99 -6.35 3.22 -5.79
N SER A 100 -6.29 3.48 -7.10
CA SER A 100 -7.45 3.86 -7.92
C SER A 100 -8.59 2.84 -7.93
N GLY A 101 -8.28 1.54 -8.02
CA GLY A 101 -9.28 0.45 -8.05
C GLY A 101 -10.11 0.31 -6.76
N PRO A 102 -9.48 0.14 -5.58
CA PRO A 102 -10.17 0.14 -4.29
C PRO A 102 -10.98 1.42 -3.99
N LEU A 103 -10.49 2.58 -4.44
CA LEU A 103 -11.24 3.85 -4.29
C LEU A 103 -12.61 3.78 -4.97
N VAL A 104 -12.72 3.12 -6.13
CA VAL A 104 -14.02 2.91 -6.80
C VAL A 104 -14.98 2.12 -5.92
N GLU A 105 -14.51 1.09 -5.21
CA GLU A 105 -15.36 0.29 -4.31
C GLU A 105 -15.77 1.06 -3.07
N ALA A 106 -14.86 1.91 -2.57
CA ALA A 106 -15.06 2.67 -1.35
C ALA A 106 -16.00 3.87 -1.54
N ILE A 107 -15.95 4.58 -2.68
CA ILE A 107 -16.72 5.82 -2.88
C ILE A 107 -17.51 5.92 -4.18
N GLY A 108 -17.19 5.09 -5.18
CA GLY A 108 -17.77 5.14 -6.52
C GLY A 108 -19.14 4.47 -6.62
N PRO A 109 -20.04 4.92 -7.51
CA PRO A 109 -21.40 4.40 -7.61
C PRO A 109 -21.42 2.93 -8.08
N PRO A 110 -22.48 2.13 -7.78
CA PRO A 110 -22.51 0.70 -8.11
C PRO A 110 -22.27 0.40 -9.59
N LYS A 111 -22.75 1.28 -10.48
CA LYS A 111 -22.58 1.16 -11.94
C LYS A 111 -21.13 1.28 -12.41
N MET A 112 -20.23 1.85 -11.60
CA MET A 112 -18.82 2.03 -11.92
C MET A 112 -17.91 0.94 -11.35
N ARG A 113 -18.44 -0.02 -10.58
CA ARG A 113 -17.60 -1.06 -9.94
C ARG A 113 -16.75 -1.87 -10.90
N TRP A 114 -17.19 -2.07 -12.13
CA TRP A 114 -16.39 -2.74 -13.16
C TRP A 114 -15.03 -2.06 -13.39
N LEU A 115 -14.94 -0.73 -13.21
CA LEU A 115 -13.68 0.02 -13.26
C LEU A 115 -12.71 -0.35 -12.14
N SER A 116 -13.21 -0.83 -10.99
CA SER A 116 -12.34 -1.32 -9.91
C SER A 116 -11.50 -2.51 -10.35
N TRP A 117 -12.09 -3.42 -11.14
CA TRP A 117 -11.41 -4.62 -11.66
C TRP A 117 -10.30 -4.23 -12.62
N ILE A 118 -10.61 -3.32 -13.53
CA ILE A 118 -9.64 -2.80 -14.50
C ILE A 118 -8.54 -2.04 -13.77
N GLY A 119 -8.86 -1.15 -12.83
CA GLY A 119 -7.87 -0.39 -12.06
C GLY A 119 -6.94 -1.31 -11.26
N THR A 120 -7.47 -2.38 -10.67
CA THR A 120 -6.65 -3.39 -9.96
C THR A 120 -5.69 -4.10 -10.92
N SER A 121 -6.17 -4.51 -12.10
CA SER A 121 -5.36 -5.17 -13.13
C SER A 121 -4.27 -4.26 -13.69
N LEU A 122 -4.62 -3.01 -14.00
CA LEU A 122 -3.69 -2.04 -14.56
C LEU A 122 -2.62 -1.64 -13.54
N PHE A 123 -2.96 -1.52 -12.25
CA PHE A 123 -1.97 -1.29 -11.20
C PHE A 123 -1.01 -2.47 -11.05
N PHE A 124 -1.50 -3.71 -11.15
CA PHE A 124 -0.61 -4.88 -11.11
C PHE A 124 0.36 -4.88 -12.30
N LEU A 125 -0.13 -4.53 -13.50
CA LEU A 125 0.71 -4.37 -14.68
C LEU A 125 1.73 -3.23 -14.48
N ASP A 126 1.29 -2.10 -13.95
CA ASP A 126 2.12 -0.94 -13.60
C ASP A 126 3.28 -1.36 -12.68
N ALA A 127 2.99 -2.07 -11.58
CA ALA A 127 4.00 -2.60 -10.66
C ALA A 127 5.04 -3.50 -11.34
N VAL A 128 4.61 -4.38 -12.25
CA VAL A 128 5.51 -5.25 -13.02
C VAL A 128 6.42 -4.41 -13.94
N LEU A 129 5.84 -3.42 -14.63
CA LEU A 129 6.57 -2.53 -15.54
C LEU A 129 7.55 -1.61 -14.79
N THR A 130 7.19 -1.11 -13.60
CA THR A 130 8.09 -0.33 -12.73
C THR A 130 9.35 -1.11 -12.40
N ILE A 131 9.22 -2.40 -12.06
CA ILE A 131 10.39 -3.25 -11.76
C ILE A 131 11.27 -3.43 -13.00
N ILE A 132 10.66 -3.65 -14.17
CA ILE A 132 11.38 -3.83 -15.44
C ILE A 132 12.16 -2.56 -15.79
N ILE A 133 11.48 -1.40 -15.84
CA ILE A 133 12.11 -0.10 -16.16
C ILE A 133 13.24 0.18 -15.18
N SER A 134 12.95 0.09 -13.87
CA SER A 134 13.92 0.37 -12.83
C SER A 134 15.14 -0.55 -12.90
N SER A 135 14.97 -1.82 -13.23
CA SER A 135 16.08 -2.79 -13.35
C SER A 135 16.95 -2.54 -14.57
N ILE A 136 16.33 -2.26 -15.71
CA ILE A 136 17.04 -1.95 -16.95
C ILE A 136 17.78 -0.62 -16.79
N SER A 137 17.11 0.43 -16.33
CA SER A 137 17.72 1.73 -16.07
C SER A 137 18.85 1.65 -15.04
N ALA A 138 18.71 0.88 -13.97
CA ALA A 138 19.79 0.69 -13.00
C ALA A 138 21.01 0.01 -13.64
N SER A 139 20.77 -0.94 -14.55
CA SER A 139 21.83 -1.60 -15.31
C SER A 139 22.50 -0.61 -16.26
N ASP A 140 21.73 0.22 -16.97
CA ASP A 140 22.21 1.28 -17.85
C ASP A 140 23.15 2.24 -17.12
N VAL A 141 22.74 2.72 -15.95
CA VAL A 141 23.57 3.60 -15.13
C VAL A 141 24.81 2.89 -14.58
N THR A 142 24.72 1.60 -14.25
CA THR A 142 25.87 0.83 -13.75
C THR A 142 26.92 0.65 -14.85
N MET A 143 26.52 0.49 -16.10
CA MET A 143 27.42 0.37 -17.25
C MET A 143 28.20 1.67 -17.51
N LEU A 144 27.73 2.82 -17.01
CA LEU A 144 28.48 4.08 -17.09
C LEU A 144 29.73 4.08 -16.22
N VAL A 145 29.62 3.40 -15.09
CA VAL A 145 30.70 3.26 -14.11
C VAL A 145 31.57 2.05 -14.45
N LEU A 146 30.97 0.99 -14.99
CA LEU A 146 31.60 -0.28 -15.33
C LEU A 146 31.19 -0.74 -16.73
N PRO A 147 31.74 -0.12 -17.80
CA PRO A 147 31.35 -0.41 -19.19
C PRO A 147 31.62 -1.86 -19.62
N GLU A 148 32.55 -2.54 -18.95
CA GLU A 148 32.84 -3.97 -19.16
C GLU A 148 31.62 -4.89 -18.93
N LEU A 149 30.60 -4.41 -18.23
CA LEU A 149 29.37 -5.16 -17.96
C LEU A 149 28.33 -5.08 -19.10
N ALA A 150 28.58 -4.32 -20.17
CA ALA A 150 27.66 -4.16 -21.29
C ALA A 150 27.12 -5.48 -21.87
N PRO A 151 27.93 -6.54 -22.10
CA PRO A 151 27.43 -7.83 -22.59
C PRO A 151 26.47 -8.54 -21.64
N TYR A 152 26.47 -8.16 -20.35
CA TYR A 152 25.69 -8.77 -19.29
C TYR A 152 24.51 -7.90 -18.84
N ARG A 153 24.17 -6.83 -19.59
CA ARG A 153 23.09 -5.87 -19.26
C ARG A 153 21.80 -6.53 -18.76
N ILE A 154 21.27 -7.52 -19.50
CA ILE A 154 20.00 -8.20 -19.15
C ILE A 154 20.15 -9.05 -17.89
N LEU A 155 21.27 -9.77 -17.76
CA LEU A 155 21.55 -10.59 -16.58
C LEU A 155 21.69 -9.71 -15.32
N LEU A 156 22.30 -8.53 -15.47
CA LEU A 156 22.44 -7.55 -14.40
C LEU A 156 21.06 -7.03 -13.95
N ALA A 157 20.17 -6.72 -14.91
CA ALA A 157 18.81 -6.29 -14.62
C ALA A 157 18.02 -7.37 -13.85
N GLU A 158 18.10 -8.65 -14.25
CA GLU A 158 17.47 -9.75 -13.53
C GLU A 158 18.05 -9.94 -12.13
N LEU A 159 19.38 -9.84 -11.98
CA LEU A 159 20.06 -9.94 -10.70
C LEU A 159 19.62 -8.84 -9.73
N PHE A 160 19.47 -7.62 -10.24
CA PHE A 160 18.97 -6.47 -9.50
C PHE A 160 17.53 -6.67 -9.01
N ALA A 161 16.62 -7.06 -9.90
CA ALA A 161 15.23 -7.38 -9.53
C ALA A 161 15.19 -8.49 -8.46
N PHE A 162 16.00 -9.53 -8.63
CA PHE A 162 16.11 -10.62 -7.66
C PHE A 162 16.64 -10.16 -6.29
N ALA A 163 17.69 -9.34 -6.26
CA ALA A 163 18.31 -8.87 -5.03
C ALA A 163 17.33 -8.05 -4.16
N ILE A 164 16.57 -7.14 -4.77
CA ILE A 164 15.56 -6.34 -4.07
C ILE A 164 14.42 -7.23 -3.57
N MET A 165 13.93 -8.16 -4.39
CA MET A 165 12.92 -9.13 -3.99
C MET A 165 13.37 -9.94 -2.76
N VAL A 166 14.58 -10.50 -2.77
CA VAL A 166 15.11 -11.29 -1.65
C VAL A 166 15.22 -10.44 -0.38
N ALA A 167 15.73 -9.21 -0.49
CA ALA A 167 15.81 -8.30 0.64
C ALA A 167 14.42 -8.02 1.25
N LEU A 168 13.41 -7.78 0.42
CA LEU A 168 12.03 -7.53 0.85
C LEU A 168 11.39 -8.75 1.51
N VAL A 169 11.60 -9.95 0.95
CA VAL A 169 11.04 -11.21 1.50
C VAL A 169 11.70 -11.58 2.82
N LEU A 170 13.03 -11.42 2.94
CA LEU A 170 13.79 -11.75 4.16
C LEU A 170 13.51 -10.77 5.31
N LEU A 171 13.53 -9.46 5.03
CA LEU A 171 13.28 -8.44 6.05
C LEU A 171 11.78 -8.30 6.37
N GLY A 172 10.92 -8.62 5.40
CA GLY A 172 9.51 -8.28 5.40
C GLY A 172 9.29 -6.80 5.02
N PRO A 173 8.17 -6.46 4.33
CA PRO A 173 7.90 -5.11 3.84
C PRO A 173 8.00 -4.05 4.95
N LYS A 174 7.44 -4.34 6.13
CA LYS A 174 7.42 -3.41 7.27
C LYS A 174 8.82 -2.98 7.75
N ARG A 175 9.80 -3.89 7.73
CA ARG A 175 11.17 -3.59 8.20
C ARG A 175 12.06 -3.03 7.11
N ALA A 176 11.71 -3.24 5.85
CA ALA A 176 12.45 -2.72 4.71
C ALA A 176 12.09 -1.25 4.40
N VAL A 177 10.86 -0.80 4.70
CA VAL A 177 10.39 0.59 4.47
C VAL A 177 11.36 1.66 4.98
N PRO A 178 11.90 1.61 6.22
CA PRO A 178 12.88 2.60 6.68
C PRO A 178 14.13 2.71 5.80
N LEU A 179 14.60 1.60 5.22
CA LEU A 179 15.75 1.61 4.30
C LEU A 179 15.44 2.39 3.02
N PHE A 180 14.25 2.17 2.44
CA PHE A 180 13.77 2.93 1.28
C PHE A 180 13.59 4.41 1.59
N LEU A 181 13.08 4.75 2.79
CA LEU A 181 12.89 6.14 3.22
C LEU A 181 14.21 6.90 3.38
N ILE A 182 15.24 6.26 3.95
CA ILE A 182 16.57 6.87 4.10
C ILE A 182 17.21 7.08 2.72
N GLY A 183 17.10 6.10 1.82
CA GLY A 183 17.61 6.21 0.45
C GLY A 183 16.90 7.31 -0.34
N GLY A 184 15.57 7.30 -0.38
CA GLY A 184 14.76 8.31 -1.05
C GLY A 184 14.95 9.71 -0.47
N GLY A 185 15.14 9.82 0.85
CA GLY A 185 15.39 11.09 1.53
C GLY A 185 16.75 11.70 1.22
N THR A 186 17.81 10.92 1.36
CA THR A 186 19.18 11.34 1.01
C THR A 186 19.24 11.81 -0.44
N PHE A 187 18.58 11.09 -1.34
CA PHE A 187 18.55 11.45 -2.74
C PHE A 187 17.70 12.68 -3.06
N THR A 188 16.52 12.83 -2.44
CA THR A 188 15.70 14.03 -2.63
C THR A 188 16.52 15.28 -2.30
N ILE A 189 17.28 15.23 -1.20
CA ILE A 189 18.17 16.32 -0.77
C ILE A 189 19.30 16.52 -1.79
N PHE A 190 19.99 15.46 -2.19
CA PHE A 190 21.05 15.51 -3.20
C PHE A 190 20.56 16.15 -4.49
N THR A 191 19.40 15.74 -4.98
CA THR A 191 18.87 16.20 -6.26
C THR A 191 18.41 17.65 -6.22
N ILE A 192 17.78 18.09 -5.14
CA ILE A 192 17.42 19.50 -4.97
C ILE A 192 18.68 20.37 -5.02
N LEU A 193 19.75 19.95 -4.32
CA LEU A 193 21.03 20.67 -4.34
C LEU A 193 21.66 20.66 -5.73
N ALA A 194 21.77 19.48 -6.35
CA ALA A 194 22.39 19.31 -7.65
C ALA A 194 21.65 20.08 -8.75
N LEU A 195 20.31 20.01 -8.79
CA LEU A 195 19.51 20.77 -9.75
C LEU A 195 19.53 22.27 -9.48
N SER A 196 19.62 22.69 -8.21
CA SER A 196 19.80 24.12 -7.91
C SER A 196 21.12 24.65 -8.46
N VAL A 197 22.18 23.83 -8.37
CA VAL A 197 23.48 24.16 -8.96
C VAL A 197 23.38 24.17 -10.49
N VAL A 198 22.93 23.08 -11.12
CA VAL A 198 22.76 22.97 -12.58
C VAL A 198 21.88 24.08 -13.16
N GLY A 199 20.74 24.38 -12.51
CA GLY A 199 19.85 25.45 -12.93
C GLY A 199 20.49 26.83 -12.80
N GLY A 200 21.21 27.10 -11.70
CA GLY A 200 21.92 28.36 -11.52
C GLY A 200 23.07 28.55 -12.50
N THR A 201 23.85 27.48 -12.76
CA THR A 201 25.00 27.53 -13.66
C THR A 201 24.62 27.56 -15.12
N SER A 202 23.56 26.87 -15.54
CA SER A 202 23.08 26.96 -16.91
C SER A 202 22.64 28.39 -17.27
N VAL A 203 22.01 29.11 -16.32
CA VAL A 203 21.69 30.54 -16.48
C VAL A 203 22.95 31.40 -16.51
N ALA A 204 23.90 31.16 -15.62
CA ALA A 204 25.11 31.99 -15.49
C ALA A 204 26.13 31.75 -16.61
N ASN A 205 26.21 30.52 -17.12
CA ASN A 205 27.22 30.06 -18.07
C ASN A 205 26.58 29.32 -19.25
N PRO A 206 25.79 30.02 -20.08
CA PRO A 206 25.20 29.44 -21.30
C PRO A 206 26.25 28.96 -22.30
N GLN A 207 27.46 29.54 -22.25
CA GLN A 207 28.56 29.22 -23.16
C GLN A 207 29.10 27.80 -23.02
N TRP A 208 28.86 27.10 -21.91
CA TRP A 208 29.33 25.72 -21.69
C TRP A 208 28.67 24.68 -22.60
N ALA A 209 27.68 25.07 -23.40
CA ALA A 209 27.04 24.22 -24.40
C ALA A 209 28.02 23.54 -25.39
N PHE A 210 29.22 24.10 -25.58
CA PHE A 210 30.23 23.53 -26.48
C PHE A 210 30.80 22.18 -25.99
N LEU A 211 30.64 21.83 -24.71
CA LEU A 211 31.09 20.53 -24.16
C LEU A 211 30.18 19.37 -24.58
N THR A 212 28.90 19.65 -24.80
CA THR A 212 27.87 18.64 -25.09
C THR A 212 28.25 17.69 -26.24
N PRO A 213 28.71 18.16 -27.41
CA PRO A 213 29.06 17.28 -28.53
C PRO A 213 30.16 16.27 -28.17
N GLY A 214 31.21 16.69 -27.45
CA GLY A 214 32.30 15.80 -27.05
C GLY A 214 31.88 14.76 -26.02
N ILE A 215 31.01 15.12 -25.07
CA ILE A 215 30.42 14.15 -24.13
C ILE A 215 29.61 13.10 -24.89
N VAL A 216 28.74 13.54 -25.81
CA VAL A 216 27.87 12.65 -26.58
C VAL A 216 28.68 11.74 -27.49
N ALA A 217 29.71 12.24 -28.17
CA ALA A 217 30.60 11.43 -29.00
C ALA A 217 31.28 10.31 -28.20
N ARG A 218 31.75 10.61 -26.99
CA ARG A 218 32.32 9.59 -26.09
C ARG A 218 31.31 8.50 -25.73
N LEU A 219 30.06 8.86 -25.50
CA LEU A 219 29.00 7.91 -25.15
C LEU A 219 28.63 6.98 -26.31
N VAL A 220 28.67 7.50 -27.54
CA VAL A 220 28.48 6.70 -28.76
C VAL A 220 29.66 5.76 -28.98
N GLU A 221 30.91 6.26 -28.89
CA GLU A 221 32.13 5.46 -29.09
C GLU A 221 32.24 4.31 -28.08
N THR A 222 31.86 4.54 -26.83
CA THR A 222 31.90 3.52 -25.77
C THR A 222 30.75 2.51 -25.84
N GLY A 223 29.83 2.65 -26.81
CA GLY A 223 28.66 1.79 -26.96
C GLY A 223 27.63 1.96 -25.84
N VAL A 224 27.70 3.07 -25.10
CA VAL A 224 26.76 3.39 -24.00
C VAL A 224 25.45 3.92 -24.56
N THR A 225 25.49 4.68 -25.65
CA THR A 225 24.31 5.21 -26.36
C THR A 225 24.31 4.75 -27.80
N GLU A 226 23.27 4.03 -28.22
CA GLU A 226 23.12 3.54 -29.60
C GLU A 226 22.52 4.62 -30.51
N ASN A 227 21.53 5.39 -30.02
CA ASN A 227 20.80 6.39 -30.81
C ASN A 227 20.85 7.80 -30.19
N VAL A 228 21.12 8.82 -31.01
CA VAL A 228 21.14 10.24 -30.60
C VAL A 228 20.22 11.05 -31.51
N VAL A 229 19.20 11.69 -30.92
CA VAL A 229 18.23 12.51 -31.66
C VAL A 229 18.55 14.01 -31.49
N ARG A 230 18.81 14.68 -32.61
CA ARG A 230 19.12 16.12 -32.71
C ARG A 230 18.05 16.84 -33.55
N ALA A 231 17.84 18.14 -33.28
CA ALA A 231 16.91 18.96 -34.06
C ALA A 231 17.44 19.22 -35.48
N VAL A 232 16.57 19.08 -36.48
CA VAL A 232 16.88 19.17 -37.93
C VAL A 232 17.01 20.63 -38.44
N GLY A 233 16.78 21.63 -37.59
CA GLY A 233 16.83 23.05 -37.98
C GLY A 233 16.16 23.97 -36.95
N ASP A 234 15.87 25.21 -37.32
CA ASP A 234 15.10 26.12 -36.44
C ASP A 234 13.61 25.75 -36.41
N VAL A 235 12.98 25.86 -35.23
CA VAL A 235 11.54 25.61 -35.03
C VAL A 235 10.68 26.45 -36.00
N GLN A 236 11.17 27.63 -36.39
CA GLN A 236 10.49 28.54 -37.33
C GLN A 236 10.39 27.98 -38.76
N ALA A 237 11.24 27.01 -39.12
CA ALA A 237 11.22 26.36 -40.44
C ALA A 237 10.18 25.23 -40.52
N ILE A 238 9.59 24.82 -39.40
CA ILE A 238 8.65 23.70 -39.33
C ILE A 238 7.21 24.18 -39.54
N GLY A 239 6.44 23.44 -40.35
CA GLY A 239 5.01 23.69 -40.52
C GLY A 239 4.20 23.45 -39.23
N THR A 240 3.16 24.26 -38.99
CA THR A 240 2.33 24.21 -37.78
C THR A 240 1.76 22.82 -37.46
N VAL A 241 1.44 22.01 -38.48
CA VAL A 241 0.93 20.64 -38.31
C VAL A 241 1.98 19.74 -37.65
N LEU A 242 3.23 19.80 -38.13
CA LEU A 242 4.33 19.01 -37.56
C LEU A 242 4.66 19.48 -36.13
N ILE A 243 4.57 20.78 -35.84
CA ILE A 243 4.71 21.30 -34.47
C ILE A 243 3.68 20.65 -33.54
N PHE A 244 2.40 20.57 -33.93
CA PHE A 244 1.38 19.93 -33.10
C PHE A 244 1.62 18.42 -32.95
N GLN A 245 2.06 17.73 -34.01
CA GLN A 245 2.39 16.31 -33.95
C GLN A 245 3.55 16.03 -32.97
N LEU A 246 4.65 16.76 -33.10
CA LEU A 246 5.81 16.68 -32.19
C LEU A 246 5.43 17.10 -30.77
N PHE A 247 4.56 18.10 -30.62
CA PHE A 247 4.05 18.51 -29.32
C PHE A 247 3.30 17.37 -28.64
N PHE A 248 2.36 16.71 -29.32
CA PHE A 248 1.59 15.61 -28.74
C PHE A 248 2.46 14.36 -28.49
N ARG A 249 3.42 14.07 -29.36
CA ARG A 249 4.39 12.96 -29.19
C ARG A 249 5.35 13.21 -28.03
N SER A 250 5.86 14.44 -27.90
CA SER A 250 6.64 14.85 -26.73
C SER A 250 5.81 14.78 -25.45
N MET A 251 4.55 15.23 -25.53
CA MET A 251 3.65 15.17 -24.39
C MET A 251 3.37 13.73 -23.95
N SER A 252 3.08 12.80 -24.87
CA SER A 252 2.83 11.40 -24.51
C SER A 252 4.02 10.75 -23.81
N SER A 253 5.24 11.10 -24.22
CA SER A 253 6.49 10.56 -23.66
C SER A 253 6.81 11.19 -22.30
N ALA A 254 6.68 12.53 -22.21
CA ALA A 254 6.90 13.26 -20.96
C ALA A 254 5.89 12.95 -19.85
N MET A 255 4.72 12.36 -20.16
CA MET A 255 3.74 11.95 -19.15
C MET A 255 4.35 11.01 -18.10
N LEU A 256 5.33 10.20 -18.49
CA LEU A 256 5.94 9.20 -17.64
C LEU A 256 6.45 9.70 -16.30
N GLY A 257 7.06 10.89 -16.24
CA GLY A 257 7.60 11.40 -14.97
C GLY A 257 6.54 11.79 -13.93
N PHE A 258 5.25 11.60 -14.23
CA PHE A 258 4.16 11.74 -13.26
C PHE A 258 3.61 10.42 -12.73
N SER A 259 4.17 9.28 -13.16
CA SER A 259 3.73 7.93 -12.78
C SER A 259 3.71 7.67 -11.27
N GLY A 260 4.76 8.09 -10.55
CA GLY A 260 4.86 7.93 -9.09
C GLY A 260 3.78 8.66 -8.27
N TYR A 261 2.89 9.43 -8.91
CA TYR A 261 1.79 10.13 -8.25
C TYR A 261 0.66 9.19 -7.78
N GLU A 262 0.47 8.02 -8.41
CA GLU A 262 -0.51 7.03 -7.94
C GLU A 262 -0.06 6.31 -6.65
N VAL A 263 1.25 6.31 -6.35
CA VAL A 263 1.79 5.64 -5.17
C VAL A 263 1.36 6.34 -3.87
N ILE A 264 1.19 7.67 -3.88
CA ILE A 264 0.88 8.43 -2.64
C ILE A 264 -0.42 7.97 -1.98
N PRO A 265 -1.56 7.87 -2.70
CA PRO A 265 -2.78 7.35 -2.08
C PRO A 265 -2.69 5.86 -1.77
N ALA A 266 -1.94 5.07 -2.55
CA ALA A 266 -1.77 3.64 -2.31
C ALA A 266 -1.01 3.37 -1.00
N SER A 267 0.09 4.08 -0.76
CA SER A 267 0.89 4.02 0.48
C SER A 267 0.27 4.82 1.63
N GLY A 268 -0.65 5.74 1.32
CA GLY A 268 -1.39 6.57 2.26
C GLY A 268 -2.19 5.81 3.34
N LYS A 269 -2.45 4.51 3.14
CA LYS A 269 -3.02 3.63 4.19
C LYS A 269 -2.17 3.62 5.46
N HIS A 270 -0.85 3.79 5.33
CA HIS A 270 0.10 3.82 6.44
C HIS A 270 0.43 5.24 6.92
N ALA A 271 -0.26 6.27 6.40
CA ALA A 271 0.01 7.65 6.76
C ALA A 271 -0.32 7.95 8.23
N ALA A 272 0.42 8.89 8.83
CA ALA A 272 0.16 9.42 10.16
C ALA A 272 -1.17 10.20 10.21
N ARG A 273 -1.81 10.24 11.38
CA ARG A 273 -3.14 10.84 11.55
C ARG A 273 -3.09 12.36 11.80
N PRO A 274 -3.98 13.16 11.18
CA PRO A 274 -5.03 12.78 10.25
C PRO A 274 -4.51 12.47 8.83
N LYS A 275 -4.81 11.26 8.34
CA LYS A 275 -4.23 10.69 7.10
C LYS A 275 -4.47 11.56 5.88
N TRP A 276 -5.71 12.05 5.70
CA TRP A 276 -6.05 12.89 4.55
C TRP A 276 -5.18 14.14 4.47
N LYS A 277 -4.77 14.72 5.61
CA LYS A 277 -3.96 15.95 5.63
C LYS A 277 -2.53 15.65 5.21
N VAL A 278 -1.99 14.52 5.67
CA VAL A 278 -0.66 14.03 5.30
C VAL A 278 -0.62 13.76 3.80
N ILE A 279 -1.55 12.95 3.29
CA ILE A 279 -1.68 12.61 1.87
C ILE A 279 -1.87 13.88 1.03
N ASN A 280 -2.78 14.79 1.41
CA ASN A 280 -3.04 16.02 0.66
C ASN A 280 -1.84 16.96 0.57
N THR A 281 -1.02 17.00 1.64
CA THR A 281 0.18 17.83 1.66
C THR A 281 1.28 17.18 0.82
N ALA A 282 1.48 15.85 0.96
CA ALA A 282 2.41 15.07 0.14
C ALA A 282 2.08 15.20 -1.35
N LEU A 283 0.82 15.01 -1.75
CA LEU A 283 0.31 15.22 -3.12
C LEU A 283 0.66 16.59 -3.69
N THR A 284 0.61 17.65 -2.86
CA THR A 284 0.90 19.01 -3.33
C THR A 284 2.40 19.23 -3.48
N LEU A 285 3.18 18.81 -2.49
CA LEU A 285 4.63 18.96 -2.48
C LEU A 285 5.28 18.11 -3.57
N ALA A 286 4.82 16.88 -3.78
CA ALA A 286 5.28 16.01 -4.85
C ALA A 286 5.03 16.64 -6.23
N ALA A 287 3.86 17.25 -6.46
CA ALA A 287 3.58 17.92 -7.73
C ALA A 287 4.49 19.15 -7.94
N ILE A 288 4.71 19.97 -6.91
CA ILE A 288 5.64 21.11 -6.98
C ILE A 288 7.06 20.63 -7.27
N PHE A 289 7.47 19.56 -6.61
CA PHE A 289 8.78 18.96 -6.76
C PHE A 289 9.00 18.45 -8.19
N LEU A 290 8.11 17.58 -8.71
CA LEU A 290 8.23 17.01 -10.06
C LEU A 290 8.16 18.07 -11.17
N ILE A 291 7.26 19.04 -11.03
CA ILE A 291 7.16 20.15 -11.99
C ILE A 291 8.43 21.01 -11.93
N GLY A 292 8.90 21.33 -10.72
CA GLY A 292 10.09 22.16 -10.53
C GLY A 292 11.35 21.50 -11.09
N THR A 293 11.53 20.21 -10.83
CA THR A 293 12.72 19.47 -11.27
C THR A 293 12.74 19.30 -12.78
N GLY A 294 11.60 18.96 -13.39
CA GLY A 294 11.49 18.86 -14.84
C GLY A 294 11.66 20.20 -15.57
N ILE A 295 11.15 21.31 -15.02
CA ILE A 295 11.38 22.65 -15.60
C ILE A 295 12.88 22.98 -15.59
N VAL A 296 13.55 22.76 -14.45
CA VAL A 296 14.98 23.11 -14.30
C VAL A 296 15.85 22.27 -15.24
N GLN A 297 15.59 20.96 -15.34
CA GLN A 297 16.29 20.07 -16.26
C GLN A 297 16.05 20.44 -17.73
N LEU A 298 14.78 20.57 -18.17
CA LEU A 298 14.49 20.95 -19.55
C LEU A 298 15.08 22.31 -19.93
N PHE A 299 15.10 23.25 -18.98
CA PHE A 299 15.74 24.55 -19.18
C PHE A 299 17.26 24.41 -19.34
N ALA A 300 17.93 23.67 -18.45
CA ALA A 300 19.38 23.43 -18.53
C ALA A 300 19.75 22.70 -19.82
N ALA A 301 19.00 21.65 -20.18
CA ALA A 301 19.15 20.91 -21.42
C ALA A 301 19.00 21.80 -22.67
N ASN A 302 18.02 22.70 -22.68
CA ASN A 302 17.86 23.68 -23.76
C ASN A 302 19.04 24.66 -23.82
N GLN A 303 19.50 25.14 -22.66
CA GLN A 303 20.56 26.14 -22.58
C GLN A 303 21.93 25.59 -22.99
N TRP A 304 22.21 24.32 -22.67
CA TRP A 304 23.42 23.60 -23.06
C TRP A 304 23.26 22.74 -24.31
N LYS A 305 22.12 22.84 -25.01
CA LYS A 305 21.79 22.13 -26.25
C LYS A 305 21.99 20.61 -26.18
N ILE A 306 21.60 20.02 -25.05
CA ILE A 306 21.75 18.57 -24.81
C ILE A 306 20.75 17.79 -25.69
N PRO A 307 21.21 16.90 -26.58
CA PRO A 307 20.31 16.10 -27.41
C PRO A 307 19.63 14.99 -26.59
N ALA A 308 18.64 14.33 -27.18
CA ALA A 308 18.11 13.11 -26.57
C ALA A 308 19.02 11.93 -26.92
N THR A 309 19.57 11.28 -25.90
CA THR A 309 20.50 10.15 -26.01
C THR A 309 19.84 8.89 -25.45
N GLU A 310 19.59 7.88 -26.29
CA GLU A 310 19.01 6.63 -25.81
C GLU A 310 19.98 5.89 -24.88
N GLY A 311 19.52 5.48 -23.70
CA GLY A 311 20.35 4.79 -22.69
C GLY A 311 21.09 5.69 -21.70
N TYR A 312 21.22 7.01 -21.96
CA TYR A 312 21.95 7.93 -21.07
C TYR A 312 21.11 9.13 -20.66
N SER A 313 20.84 9.29 -19.36
CA SER A 313 19.95 10.36 -18.87
C SER A 313 20.51 11.76 -19.14
N THR A 314 19.64 12.70 -19.53
CA THR A 314 20.01 14.12 -19.73
C THR A 314 20.64 14.73 -18.47
N LEU A 315 20.16 14.33 -17.30
CA LEU A 315 20.69 14.78 -16.01
C LEU A 315 22.17 14.42 -15.80
N LEU A 316 22.61 13.26 -16.30
CA LEU A 316 24.01 12.86 -16.19
C LEU A 316 24.91 13.67 -17.12
N ILE A 317 24.42 14.07 -18.30
CA ILE A 317 25.14 14.99 -19.19
C ILE A 317 25.28 16.36 -18.51
N GLU A 318 24.21 16.85 -17.87
CA GLU A 318 24.26 18.08 -17.06
C GLU A 318 25.29 18.01 -15.93
N TYR A 319 25.35 16.87 -15.22
CA TYR A 319 26.34 16.65 -14.17
C TYR A 319 27.76 16.56 -14.71
N GLU A 320 27.94 16.01 -15.90
CA GLU A 320 29.25 15.91 -16.53
C GLU A 320 29.79 17.27 -16.97
N ILE A 321 28.96 18.09 -17.61
CA ILE A 321 29.32 19.48 -17.94
C ILE A 321 29.77 20.23 -16.67
N MET A 322 29.00 20.08 -15.59
CA MET A 322 29.33 20.65 -14.29
C MET A 322 30.63 20.11 -13.71
N SER A 323 30.86 18.81 -13.82
CA SER A 323 32.04 18.14 -13.27
C SER A 323 33.30 18.59 -13.99
N VAL A 324 33.26 18.69 -15.32
CA VAL A 324 34.38 19.19 -16.15
C VAL A 324 34.71 20.63 -15.77
N GLN A 325 33.71 21.51 -15.69
CA GLN A 325 33.93 22.95 -15.57
C GLN A 325 34.19 23.44 -14.15
N THR A 326 33.58 22.82 -13.15
CA THR A 326 33.61 23.35 -11.76
C THR A 326 34.40 22.48 -10.79
N LEU A 327 34.51 21.18 -11.06
CA LEU A 327 35.19 20.21 -10.19
C LEU A 327 36.43 19.58 -10.84
N GLY A 328 36.60 19.77 -12.14
CA GLY A 328 37.76 19.37 -12.93
C GLY A 328 38.68 20.56 -13.20
N GLU A 329 39.52 20.42 -14.22
CA GLU A 329 40.50 21.46 -14.59
C GLU A 329 39.87 22.65 -15.34
N GLY A 330 38.60 22.54 -15.75
CA GLY A 330 37.97 23.49 -16.66
C GLY A 330 38.45 23.27 -18.09
N VAL A 331 37.56 23.52 -19.05
CA VAL A 331 37.89 23.40 -20.48
C VAL A 331 37.36 24.64 -21.18
N GLU A 332 38.19 25.29 -21.98
CA GLU A 332 37.80 26.33 -22.91
C GLU A 332 37.86 25.82 -24.35
N PRO A 333 37.12 26.41 -25.30
CA PRO A 333 37.16 25.99 -26.70
C PRO A 333 38.57 26.04 -27.32
N GLY A 334 39.47 26.88 -26.77
CA GLY A 334 40.85 27.00 -27.20
C GLY A 334 41.78 25.87 -26.74
N ASP A 335 41.34 25.02 -25.81
CA ASP A 335 42.13 23.89 -25.31
C ASP A 335 41.99 22.64 -26.21
N VAL A 336 41.11 22.69 -27.21
CA VAL A 336 40.80 21.58 -28.12
C VAL A 336 41.70 21.63 -29.34
N ASP A 337 42.86 20.99 -29.25
CA ASP A 337 43.75 20.76 -30.39
C ASP A 337 43.41 19.43 -31.07
N VAL A 338 42.99 19.51 -32.34
CA VAL A 338 42.74 18.34 -33.19
C VAL A 338 44.08 17.78 -33.68
N THR A 339 44.33 16.50 -33.43
CA THR A 339 45.57 15.81 -33.83
C THR A 339 45.35 14.97 -35.08
N GLU A 340 46.44 14.56 -35.76
CA GLU A 340 46.36 13.62 -36.89
C GLU A 340 45.70 12.28 -36.50
N ALA A 341 45.84 11.84 -35.25
CA ALA A 341 45.19 10.64 -34.77
C ALA A 341 43.66 10.78 -34.69
N ASP A 342 43.16 11.98 -34.37
CA ASP A 342 41.72 12.27 -34.31
C ASP A 342 41.10 12.29 -35.71
N LEU A 343 41.82 12.85 -36.68
CA LEU A 343 41.43 12.85 -38.09
C LEU A 343 41.37 11.42 -38.64
N LEU A 344 42.38 10.60 -38.36
CA LEU A 344 42.39 9.19 -38.77
C LEU A 344 41.26 8.38 -38.12
N ALA A 345 40.96 8.62 -36.85
CA ALA A 345 39.84 7.96 -36.17
C ALA A 345 38.49 8.39 -36.78
N ALA A 346 38.33 9.68 -37.10
CA ALA A 346 37.15 10.19 -37.77
C ALA A 346 36.97 9.64 -39.20
N GLU A 347 38.06 9.45 -39.95
CA GLU A 347 38.05 8.79 -41.27
C GLU A 347 37.57 7.33 -41.16
N VAL A 348 38.03 6.59 -40.15
CA VAL A 348 37.58 5.21 -39.91
C VAL A 348 36.08 5.16 -39.59
N ILE A 349 35.59 6.07 -38.73
CA ILE A 349 34.15 6.16 -38.40
C ILE A 349 33.34 6.50 -39.65
N TYR A 350 33.82 7.41 -40.49
CA TYR A 350 33.16 7.76 -41.76
C TYR A 350 33.05 6.54 -42.69
N ASP A 351 34.12 5.75 -42.84
CA ASP A 351 34.15 4.55 -43.66
C ASP A 351 33.24 3.43 -43.11
N GLU A 352 33.23 3.21 -41.79
CA GLU A 352 32.38 2.22 -41.12
C GLU A 352 30.89 2.58 -41.24
N GLN A 353 30.53 3.84 -40.92
CA GLN A 353 29.14 4.30 -41.01
C GLN A 353 28.64 4.30 -42.46
N ARG A 354 29.47 4.64 -43.44
CA ARG A 354 29.10 4.56 -44.87
C ARG A 354 28.87 3.12 -45.32
N ALA A 355 29.66 2.17 -44.81
CA ALA A 355 29.48 0.75 -45.10
C ALA A 355 28.19 0.19 -44.48
N GLU A 356 27.86 0.58 -43.25
CA GLU A 356 26.60 0.25 -42.57
C GLU A 356 25.39 0.87 -43.29
N HIS A 357 25.46 2.16 -43.63
CA HIS A 357 24.37 2.87 -44.34
C HIS A 357 24.05 2.26 -45.70
N ALA A 358 25.09 1.83 -46.44
CA ALA A 358 24.93 1.17 -47.73
C ALA A 358 24.29 -0.22 -47.62
N PHE A 359 24.36 -0.86 -46.44
CA PHE A 359 23.85 -2.22 -46.20
C PHE A 359 22.44 -2.23 -45.60
N GLU A 360 22.15 -1.32 -44.65
CA GLU A 360 20.90 -1.35 -43.87
C GLU A 360 19.75 -0.54 -44.49
N ASN A 361 20.05 0.55 -45.23
CA ASN A 361 19.01 1.42 -45.79
C ASN A 361 19.27 1.82 -47.26
N PRO A 362 19.34 0.87 -48.21
CA PRO A 362 19.70 1.13 -49.61
C PRO A 362 18.72 2.03 -50.38
N LEU A 363 17.56 2.36 -49.79
CA LEU A 363 16.52 3.23 -50.35
C LEU A 363 16.28 4.50 -49.51
N GLY A 364 16.97 4.67 -48.37
CA GLY A 364 16.81 5.82 -47.46
C GLY A 364 15.38 6.03 -46.97
N LEU A 365 14.63 4.96 -46.68
CA LEU A 365 13.19 5.06 -46.35
C LEU A 365 12.94 5.32 -44.86
N ASP A 366 13.85 4.88 -43.98
CA ASP A 366 13.73 5.01 -42.52
C ASP A 366 14.61 6.11 -41.89
N GLU A 367 15.40 6.84 -42.68
CA GLU A 367 16.25 7.93 -42.19
C GLU A 367 15.47 9.22 -41.95
N THR A 368 15.69 9.83 -40.78
CA THR A 368 15.26 11.21 -40.54
C THR A 368 16.00 12.17 -41.49
N PRO A 369 15.42 13.32 -41.87
CA PRO A 369 16.10 14.28 -42.74
C PRO A 369 17.44 14.78 -42.17
N ALA A 370 17.62 14.78 -40.84
CA ALA A 370 18.86 15.20 -40.18
C ALA A 370 20.00 14.20 -40.35
N GLU A 371 19.71 12.90 -40.24
CA GLU A 371 20.69 11.85 -40.53
C GLU A 371 21.12 11.95 -41.99
N ARG A 372 20.16 12.13 -42.91
CA ARG A 372 20.49 12.36 -44.32
C ARG A 372 21.38 13.58 -44.55
N ASP A 373 21.09 14.72 -43.96
CA ASP A 373 21.89 15.94 -44.21
C ASP A 373 23.30 15.84 -43.59
N PHE A 374 23.46 15.18 -42.43
CA PHE A 374 24.76 14.97 -41.79
C PHE A 374 25.62 13.92 -42.53
N TYR A 375 25.02 12.80 -42.95
CA TYR A 375 25.72 11.76 -43.72
C TYR A 375 25.96 12.15 -45.19
N ASN A 376 25.26 13.17 -45.70
CA ASN A 376 25.52 13.77 -47.01
C ASN A 376 26.50 14.96 -46.95
N LEU A 377 27.11 15.26 -45.80
CA LEU A 377 28.18 16.24 -45.72
C LEU A 377 29.36 15.82 -46.61
N PRO A 378 30.08 16.80 -47.21
CA PRO A 378 31.38 16.54 -47.80
C PRO A 378 32.29 15.79 -46.81
N GLU A 379 33.04 14.80 -47.30
CA GLU A 379 33.93 13.95 -46.48
C GLU A 379 34.87 14.77 -45.60
N ASP A 380 35.43 15.85 -46.14
CA ASP A 380 36.31 16.78 -45.43
C ASP A 380 35.61 17.55 -44.32
N GLU A 381 34.34 17.88 -44.49
CA GLU A 381 33.54 18.60 -43.48
C GLU A 381 33.07 17.64 -42.37
N PHE A 382 32.67 16.42 -42.73
CA PHE A 382 32.31 15.37 -41.76
C PHE A 382 33.51 15.00 -40.88
N VAL A 383 34.65 14.68 -41.50
CA VAL A 383 35.87 14.25 -40.79
C VAL A 383 36.35 15.35 -39.86
N GLN A 384 36.28 16.63 -40.25
CA GLN A 384 36.67 17.73 -39.36
C GLN A 384 35.75 17.88 -38.15
N ILE A 385 34.43 17.75 -38.33
CA ILE A 385 33.46 17.84 -37.23
C ILE A 385 33.66 16.69 -36.26
N VAL A 386 33.74 15.45 -36.76
CA VAL A 386 33.92 14.27 -35.92
C VAL A 386 35.29 14.27 -35.24
N ALA A 387 36.37 14.67 -35.93
CA ALA A 387 37.69 14.78 -35.33
C ALA A 387 37.73 15.84 -34.21
N TYR A 388 36.99 16.94 -34.36
CA TYR A 388 36.83 17.92 -33.28
C TYR A 388 36.06 17.34 -32.09
N GLU A 389 34.99 16.59 -32.33
CA GLU A 389 34.22 15.92 -31.26
C GLU A 389 35.09 14.88 -30.51
N ILE A 390 35.91 14.10 -31.22
CA ILE A 390 36.88 13.15 -30.64
C ILE A 390 37.94 13.89 -29.82
N ALA A 391 38.54 14.95 -30.37
CA ALA A 391 39.54 15.75 -29.68
C ALA A 391 38.96 16.37 -28.39
N LEU A 392 37.73 16.87 -28.46
CA LEU A 392 37.02 17.42 -27.31
C LEU A 392 36.72 16.32 -26.26
N SER A 393 36.28 15.12 -26.67
CA SER A 393 36.10 13.96 -25.79
C SER A 393 37.38 13.59 -25.03
N ARG A 394 38.54 13.60 -25.72
CA ARG A 394 39.85 13.39 -25.09
C ARG A 394 40.17 14.45 -24.05
N VAL A 395 39.99 15.73 -24.39
CA VAL A 395 40.28 16.84 -23.48
C VAL A 395 39.37 16.78 -22.25
N ILE A 396 38.08 16.49 -22.43
CA ILE A 396 37.12 16.27 -21.35
C ILE A 396 37.58 15.15 -20.42
N THR A 397 37.94 13.99 -20.97
CA THR A 397 38.39 12.85 -20.17
C THR A 397 39.67 13.17 -19.40
N THR A 398 40.60 13.87 -20.02
CA THR A 398 41.85 14.31 -19.39
C THR A 398 41.58 15.30 -18.25
N SER A 399 40.68 16.26 -18.46
CA SER A 399 40.31 17.28 -17.47
C SER A 399 39.59 16.72 -16.24
N LEU A 400 39.00 15.53 -16.36
CA LEU A 400 38.32 14.82 -15.27
C LEU A 400 39.25 13.88 -14.51
N THR A 401 40.20 13.25 -15.19
CA THR A 401 41.02 12.16 -14.63
C THR A 401 41.80 12.63 -13.40
N GLY A 402 41.61 11.96 -12.26
CA GLY A 402 42.29 12.27 -11.01
C GLY A 402 41.77 13.53 -10.30
N THR A 403 40.69 14.14 -10.78
CA THR A 403 40.07 15.33 -10.18
C THR A 403 38.88 14.96 -9.28
N PRO A 404 38.42 15.88 -8.41
CA PRO A 404 37.16 15.74 -7.70
C PRO A 404 35.94 15.53 -8.62
N GLY A 405 36.01 16.00 -9.88
CA GLY A 405 34.95 15.83 -10.88
C GLY A 405 34.69 14.37 -11.24
N GLU A 406 35.74 13.57 -11.47
CA GLU A 406 35.61 12.12 -11.71
C GLU A 406 34.96 11.40 -10.51
N THR A 407 35.43 11.72 -9.30
CA THR A 407 34.87 11.15 -8.07
C THR A 407 33.40 11.53 -7.89
N PHE A 408 33.04 12.78 -8.21
CA PHE A 408 31.65 13.24 -8.16
C PHE A 408 30.77 12.49 -9.15
N LEU A 409 31.20 12.31 -10.40
CA LEU A 409 30.45 11.55 -11.41
C LEU A 409 30.26 10.09 -11.01
N PHE A 410 31.32 9.46 -10.50
CA PHE A 410 31.24 8.10 -9.98
C PHE A 410 30.21 7.97 -8.85
N ILE A 411 30.24 8.90 -7.88
CA ILE A 411 29.29 8.91 -6.75
C ILE A 411 27.87 9.20 -7.26
N ALA A 412 27.69 10.17 -8.15
CA ALA A 412 26.39 10.54 -8.70
C ALA A 412 25.76 9.39 -9.51
N GLY A 413 26.53 8.73 -10.38
CA GLY A 413 26.10 7.55 -11.12
C GLY A 413 25.76 6.37 -10.21
N THR A 414 26.63 6.06 -9.24
CA THR A 414 26.37 4.98 -8.27
C THR A 414 25.12 5.25 -7.44
N LEU A 415 24.94 6.47 -6.96
CA LEU A 415 23.74 6.87 -6.23
C LEU A 415 22.51 6.70 -7.11
N LEU A 416 22.54 7.20 -8.35
CA LEU A 416 21.43 7.08 -9.31
C LEU A 416 21.05 5.61 -9.54
N ALA A 417 22.03 4.72 -9.75
CA ALA A 417 21.78 3.28 -9.86
C ALA A 417 21.10 2.71 -8.61
N ILE A 418 21.60 3.03 -7.40
CA ILE A 418 20.99 2.58 -6.14
C ILE A 418 19.54 3.05 -6.02
N ILE A 419 19.21 4.26 -6.47
CA ILE A 419 17.86 4.81 -6.37
C ILE A 419 16.91 4.12 -7.35
N LEU A 420 17.37 3.87 -8.58
CA LEU A 420 16.63 3.07 -9.55
C LEU A 420 16.31 1.68 -8.95
N LEU A 421 17.25 1.08 -8.22
CA LEU A 421 16.99 -0.16 -7.48
C LEU A 421 15.97 0.01 -6.35
N LEU A 422 16.05 1.11 -5.59
CA LEU A 422 15.10 1.38 -4.51
C LEU A 422 13.67 1.68 -5.02
N ALA A 423 13.52 2.25 -6.22
CA ALA A 423 12.23 2.48 -6.87
C ALA A 423 11.45 1.17 -7.09
N GLN A 424 12.16 0.07 -7.35
CA GLN A 424 11.56 -1.28 -7.44
C GLN A 424 10.80 -1.66 -6.16
N GLY A 425 11.26 -1.18 -5.00
CA GLY A 425 10.60 -1.38 -3.72
C GLY A 425 9.15 -0.89 -3.73
N GLY A 426 8.89 0.25 -4.38
CA GLY A 426 7.53 0.78 -4.59
C GLY A 426 6.67 -0.16 -5.42
N GLY A 427 7.19 -0.67 -6.54
CA GLY A 427 6.49 -1.66 -7.38
C GLY A 427 6.18 -2.96 -6.63
N TYR A 428 7.15 -3.51 -5.90
CA TYR A 428 6.95 -4.74 -5.12
C TYR A 428 5.95 -4.57 -3.98
N VAL A 429 6.13 -3.57 -3.13
CA VAL A 429 5.27 -3.36 -1.94
C VAL A 429 3.89 -2.87 -2.35
N GLY A 430 3.81 -1.93 -3.30
CA GLY A 430 2.56 -1.42 -3.84
C GLY A 430 1.76 -2.50 -4.56
N GLY A 431 2.41 -3.25 -5.46
CA GLY A 431 1.76 -4.33 -6.20
C GLY A 431 1.25 -5.45 -5.29
N ALA A 432 2.05 -5.85 -4.29
CA ALA A 432 1.64 -6.84 -3.30
C ALA A 432 0.45 -6.35 -2.45
N ALA A 433 0.44 -5.08 -2.04
CA ALA A 433 -0.67 -4.49 -1.30
C ALA A 433 -1.97 -4.48 -2.12
N VAL A 434 -1.90 -4.22 -3.43
CA VAL A 434 -3.06 -4.27 -4.32
C VAL A 434 -3.54 -5.71 -4.52
N ALA A 435 -2.61 -6.67 -4.66
CA ALA A 435 -2.96 -8.10 -4.72
C ALA A 435 -3.65 -8.57 -3.43
N ALA A 436 -3.16 -8.13 -2.26
CA ALA A 436 -3.77 -8.41 -0.96
C ALA A 436 -5.19 -7.82 -0.86
N ASN A 437 -5.40 -6.57 -1.30
CA ASN A 437 -6.73 -5.96 -1.34
C ASN A 437 -7.68 -6.68 -2.30
N ALA A 438 -7.19 -7.09 -3.48
CA ALA A 438 -7.97 -7.89 -4.42
C ALA A 438 -8.32 -9.27 -3.82
N ALA A 439 -7.41 -9.87 -3.05
CA ALA A 439 -7.68 -11.10 -2.30
C ALA A 439 -8.72 -10.87 -1.19
N ARG A 440 -8.71 -9.73 -0.48
CA ARG A 440 -9.76 -9.38 0.50
C ARG A 440 -11.12 -9.19 -0.17
N LEU A 441 -11.16 -8.63 -1.37
CA LEU A 441 -12.38 -8.50 -2.19
C LEU A 441 -12.85 -9.83 -2.82
N GLY A 442 -12.16 -10.95 -2.57
CA GLY A 442 -12.53 -12.25 -3.14
C GLY A 442 -12.10 -12.45 -4.59
N ARG A 443 -11.30 -11.55 -5.18
CA ARG A 443 -10.90 -11.58 -6.60
C ARG A 443 -9.65 -12.41 -6.86
N LEU A 444 -8.83 -12.60 -5.83
CA LEU A 444 -7.61 -13.40 -5.89
C LEU A 444 -7.59 -14.47 -4.77
N PRO A 445 -6.72 -15.49 -4.89
CA PRO A 445 -6.49 -16.49 -3.85
C PRO A 445 -6.11 -15.93 -2.46
N LYS A 446 -6.48 -16.65 -1.38
CA LYS A 446 -6.21 -16.23 0.02
C LYS A 446 -4.71 -16.07 0.32
N PHE A 447 -3.82 -16.80 -0.36
CA PHE A 447 -2.38 -16.68 -0.13
C PHE A 447 -1.79 -15.33 -0.54
N PHE A 448 -2.46 -14.55 -1.40
CA PHE A 448 -2.06 -13.17 -1.72
C PHE A 448 -2.30 -12.19 -0.55
N LEU A 449 -2.94 -12.62 0.54
CA LEU A 449 -2.98 -11.83 1.78
C LEU A 449 -1.60 -11.71 2.45
N ASP A 450 -0.69 -12.66 2.17
CA ASP A 450 0.71 -12.53 2.57
C ASP A 450 1.47 -11.74 1.50
N ASP A 451 1.88 -10.52 1.85
CA ASP A 451 2.64 -9.61 0.99
C ASP A 451 3.90 -10.28 0.41
N ARG A 452 4.54 -11.22 1.14
CA ARG A 452 5.75 -11.91 0.67
C ARG A 452 5.48 -12.78 -0.55
N ILE A 453 4.33 -13.44 -0.58
CA ILE A 453 3.91 -14.26 -1.73
C ILE A 453 3.57 -13.34 -2.91
N GLY A 454 2.88 -12.23 -2.64
CA GLY A 454 2.62 -11.20 -3.65
C GLY A 454 3.90 -10.70 -4.32
N ILE A 455 4.91 -10.34 -3.52
CA ILE A 455 6.23 -9.89 -3.99
C ILE A 455 6.91 -10.97 -4.86
N GLY A 456 6.91 -12.23 -4.42
CA GLY A 456 7.48 -13.33 -5.18
C GLY A 456 6.81 -13.57 -6.54
N VAL A 457 5.47 -13.47 -6.60
CA VAL A 457 4.71 -13.60 -7.86
C VAL A 457 5.03 -12.46 -8.83
N ILE A 458 5.05 -11.21 -8.33
CA ILE A 458 5.37 -10.05 -9.15
C ILE A 458 6.78 -10.18 -9.73
N TRP A 459 7.78 -10.55 -8.90
CA TRP A 459 9.13 -10.82 -9.37
C TRP A 459 9.16 -11.91 -10.44
N GLY A 460 8.45 -13.03 -10.24
CA GLY A 460 8.42 -14.12 -11.21
C GLY A 460 7.90 -13.69 -12.58
N VAL A 461 6.88 -12.81 -12.60
CA VAL A 461 6.35 -12.23 -13.85
C VAL A 461 7.36 -11.23 -14.44
N SER A 462 7.92 -10.33 -13.64
CA SER A 462 8.91 -9.35 -14.11
C SER A 462 10.16 -10.03 -14.68
N ALA A 463 10.73 -11.02 -13.99
CA ALA A 463 11.91 -11.76 -14.44
C ALA A 463 11.67 -12.48 -15.77
N MET A 464 10.46 -13.02 -15.99
CA MET A 464 10.10 -13.62 -17.27
C MET A 464 10.01 -12.59 -18.41
N LEU A 465 9.63 -11.35 -18.11
CA LEU A 465 9.44 -10.29 -19.10
C LEU A 465 10.69 -9.47 -19.38
N ILE A 466 11.65 -9.35 -18.45
CA ILE A 466 12.90 -8.58 -18.62
C ILE A 466 13.66 -9.00 -19.91
N PRO A 467 13.86 -10.30 -20.22
CA PRO A 467 14.55 -10.70 -21.46
C PRO A 467 13.80 -10.35 -22.75
N ILE A 468 12.47 -10.17 -22.64
CA ILE A 468 11.56 -9.90 -23.77
C ILE A 468 11.51 -8.38 -24.02
N ILE A 469 11.41 -7.58 -22.97
CA ILE A 469 11.30 -6.13 -23.06
C ILE A 469 12.67 -5.52 -22.77
N ARG A 470 13.47 -5.33 -23.82
CA ARG A 470 14.90 -4.98 -23.71
C ARG A 470 15.18 -3.47 -23.67
N GLU A 471 14.19 -2.66 -24.03
CA GLU A 471 14.34 -1.22 -24.23
C GLU A 471 13.37 -0.43 -23.36
N VAL A 472 13.89 0.61 -22.70
CA VAL A 472 13.09 1.50 -21.84
C VAL A 472 12.00 2.23 -22.64
N VAL A 473 12.26 2.59 -23.90
CA VAL A 473 11.33 3.30 -24.78
C VAL A 473 10.08 2.46 -25.10
N VAL A 474 10.24 1.14 -25.20
CA VAL A 474 9.13 0.21 -25.41
C VAL A 474 8.30 0.08 -24.13
N VAL A 475 8.93 -0.05 -22.96
CA VAL A 475 8.23 -0.14 -21.67
C VAL A 475 7.47 1.15 -21.35
N GLU A 476 8.02 2.31 -21.75
CA GLU A 476 7.42 3.63 -21.54
C GLU A 476 5.97 3.67 -21.98
N ALA A 477 5.72 3.22 -23.21
CA ALA A 477 4.41 3.31 -23.82
C ALA A 477 3.39 2.50 -23.01
N TYR A 478 3.78 1.31 -22.55
CA TYR A 478 2.93 0.44 -21.74
C TYR A 478 2.66 1.02 -20.35
N TYR A 479 3.70 1.58 -19.73
CA TYR A 479 3.64 2.13 -18.39
C TYR A 479 2.76 3.39 -18.33
N ALA A 480 2.84 4.25 -19.36
CA ALA A 480 2.02 5.47 -19.45
C ALA A 480 0.51 5.21 -19.41
N PHE A 481 0.04 4.16 -20.07
CA PHE A 481 -1.38 3.80 -20.04
C PHE A 481 -1.86 3.31 -18.67
N GLY A 482 -0.99 2.67 -17.88
CA GLY A 482 -1.32 2.18 -16.53
C GLY A 482 -1.77 3.32 -15.62
N PHE A 483 -0.86 4.24 -15.31
CA PHE A 483 -1.15 5.32 -14.37
C PHE A 483 -2.13 6.38 -14.93
N VAL A 484 -2.13 6.68 -16.24
CA VAL A 484 -3.12 7.62 -16.81
C VAL A 484 -4.53 7.03 -16.73
N SER A 485 -4.68 5.71 -16.85
CA SER A 485 -5.96 5.04 -16.59
C SER A 485 -6.38 5.18 -15.13
N ALA A 486 -5.45 5.07 -14.19
CA ALA A 486 -5.72 5.32 -12.78
C ALA A 486 -6.14 6.77 -12.51
N PHE A 487 -5.50 7.76 -13.15
CA PHE A 487 -5.92 9.16 -13.09
C PHE A 487 -7.35 9.36 -13.57
N ALA A 488 -7.71 8.72 -14.68
CA ALA A 488 -9.05 8.71 -15.24
C ALA A 488 -10.05 8.07 -14.26
N ILE A 489 -9.76 6.86 -13.75
CA ILE A 489 -10.64 6.13 -12.83
C ILE A 489 -10.87 6.91 -11.54
N THR A 490 -9.80 7.40 -10.91
CA THR A 490 -9.88 8.17 -9.66
C THR A 490 -10.68 9.45 -9.85
N SER A 491 -10.40 10.21 -10.90
CA SER A 491 -11.07 11.50 -11.14
C SER A 491 -12.56 11.34 -11.43
N THR A 492 -12.91 10.35 -12.26
CA THR A 492 -14.30 10.03 -12.60
C THR A 492 -15.06 9.53 -11.36
N THR A 493 -14.41 8.75 -10.51
CA THR A 493 -14.97 8.24 -9.26
C THR A 493 -15.29 9.36 -8.27
N VAL A 494 -14.39 10.33 -8.12
CA VAL A 494 -14.62 11.53 -7.28
C VAL A 494 -15.75 12.40 -7.83
N TYR A 495 -15.86 12.55 -9.16
CA TYR A 495 -16.94 13.30 -9.78
C TYR A 495 -18.32 12.67 -9.50
N PHE A 496 -18.42 11.35 -9.58
CA PHE A 496 -19.66 10.59 -9.39
C PHE A 496 -19.84 10.00 -7.98
N VAL A 497 -19.13 10.54 -6.97
CA VAL A 497 -19.21 10.06 -5.59
C VAL A 497 -20.65 9.88 -5.08
N ARG A 498 -20.89 8.78 -4.36
CA ARG A 498 -22.18 8.44 -3.74
C ARG A 498 -22.57 9.44 -2.65
N SER A 499 -23.87 9.67 -2.51
CA SER A 499 -24.42 10.56 -1.47
C SER A 499 -24.15 10.07 -0.06
N GLU A 500 -24.20 8.75 0.19
CA GLU A 500 -23.93 8.13 1.51
C GLU A 500 -22.54 8.50 2.04
N VAL A 501 -21.53 8.43 1.18
CA VAL A 501 -20.13 8.76 1.53
C VAL A 501 -19.98 10.25 1.87
N LEU A 502 -20.74 11.12 1.21
CA LEU A 502 -20.76 12.55 1.54
C LEU A 502 -21.39 12.78 2.93
N HIS A 503 -22.48 12.08 3.24
CA HIS A 503 -23.13 12.15 4.55
C HIS A 503 -22.22 11.66 5.68
N ASP A 504 -21.47 10.57 5.48
CA ASP A 504 -20.47 10.09 6.45
C ASP A 504 -19.41 11.16 6.80
N ARG A 505 -19.13 12.07 5.87
CA ARG A 505 -18.20 13.20 6.05
C ARG A 505 -18.88 14.50 6.48
N GLY A 506 -20.16 14.46 6.83
CA GLY A 506 -20.95 15.64 7.21
C GLY A 506 -21.19 16.62 6.06
N ILE A 507 -21.10 16.17 4.81
CA ILE A 507 -21.34 16.99 3.61
C ILE A 507 -22.74 16.68 3.06
N GLU A 508 -23.63 17.66 3.07
CA GLU A 508 -24.95 17.50 2.45
C GLU A 508 -24.85 17.38 0.91
N PRO A 509 -25.46 16.35 0.29
CA PRO A 509 -25.51 16.24 -1.17
C PRO A 509 -26.15 17.48 -1.81
N GLY A 510 -25.50 18.04 -2.82
CA GLY A 510 -25.97 19.25 -3.51
C GLY A 510 -25.57 20.58 -2.85
N SER A 511 -24.98 20.55 -1.66
CA SER A 511 -24.36 21.70 -1.00
C SER A 511 -23.25 22.34 -1.84
N SER A 512 -22.82 23.53 -1.45
CA SER A 512 -21.71 24.23 -2.12
C SER A 512 -20.38 23.50 -1.99
N GLU A 513 -20.21 22.78 -0.88
CA GLU A 513 -19.10 21.92 -0.50
C GLU A 513 -19.08 20.67 -1.38
N ALA A 514 -20.21 19.97 -1.50
CA ALA A 514 -20.34 18.82 -2.40
C ALA A 514 -20.07 19.21 -3.87
N LYS A 515 -20.56 20.37 -4.31
CA LYS A 515 -20.28 20.90 -5.65
C LYS A 515 -18.81 21.22 -5.85
N SER A 516 -18.11 21.74 -4.83
CA SER A 516 -16.67 22.01 -4.92
C SER A 516 -15.85 20.72 -5.03
N LEU A 517 -16.22 19.70 -4.24
CA LEU A 517 -15.59 18.38 -4.29
C LEU A 517 -15.76 17.72 -5.67
N ARG A 518 -17.00 17.71 -6.19
CA ARG A 518 -17.27 17.18 -7.54
C ARG A 518 -16.55 18.01 -8.62
N PHE A 519 -16.45 19.33 -8.46
CA PHE A 519 -15.70 20.16 -9.40
C PHE A 519 -14.20 19.83 -9.41
N ALA A 520 -13.62 19.39 -8.29
CA ALA A 520 -12.26 18.86 -8.27
C ALA A 520 -12.15 17.57 -9.13
N GLY A 521 -13.10 16.63 -8.97
CA GLY A 521 -13.20 15.44 -9.81
C GLY A 521 -13.38 15.74 -11.30
N LEU A 522 -14.22 16.73 -11.65
CA LEU A 522 -14.44 17.16 -13.05
C LEU A 522 -13.15 17.66 -13.70
N ARG A 523 -12.37 18.49 -13.01
CA ARG A 523 -11.10 19.01 -13.53
C ARG A 523 -10.10 17.88 -13.75
N GLY A 524 -10.00 16.95 -12.80
CA GLY A 524 -9.17 15.75 -12.95
C GLY A 524 -9.63 14.89 -14.13
N MET A 525 -10.94 14.73 -14.33
CA MET A 525 -11.49 13.92 -15.42
C MET A 525 -11.16 14.54 -16.79
N ILE A 526 -11.32 15.85 -16.94
CA ILE A 526 -10.95 16.56 -18.18
C ILE A 526 -9.45 16.39 -18.46
N ALA A 527 -8.60 16.57 -17.45
CA ALA A 527 -7.16 16.43 -17.60
C ALA A 527 -6.75 14.99 -17.97
N ALA A 528 -7.23 14.00 -17.22
CA ALA A 528 -6.90 12.59 -17.45
C ALA A 528 -7.41 12.08 -18.80
N TYR A 529 -8.62 12.48 -19.22
CA TYR A 529 -9.17 12.07 -20.52
C TYR A 529 -8.44 12.73 -21.68
N PHE A 530 -7.99 13.97 -21.53
CA PHE A 530 -7.13 14.62 -22.52
C PHE A 530 -5.78 13.89 -22.64
N MET A 531 -5.14 13.57 -21.51
CA MET A 531 -3.90 12.77 -21.50
C MET A 531 -4.11 11.40 -22.14
N MET A 532 -5.22 10.72 -21.81
CA MET A 532 -5.58 9.43 -22.39
C MET A 532 -5.78 9.51 -23.91
N ALA A 533 -6.48 10.54 -24.40
CA ALA A 533 -6.67 10.74 -25.83
C ALA A 533 -5.34 10.91 -26.56
N VAL A 534 -4.41 11.65 -25.97
CA VAL A 534 -3.06 11.84 -26.51
C VAL A 534 -2.32 10.50 -26.55
N LEU A 535 -2.31 9.72 -25.47
CA LEU A 535 -1.70 8.39 -25.46
C LEU A 535 -2.28 7.46 -26.53
N ILE A 536 -3.60 7.41 -26.65
CA ILE A 536 -4.27 6.58 -27.67
C ILE A 536 -3.82 6.98 -29.07
N THR A 537 -3.67 8.27 -29.35
CA THR A 537 -3.27 8.74 -30.69
C THR A 537 -1.78 8.61 -30.99
N GLN A 538 -0.91 8.69 -29.97
CA GLN A 538 0.55 8.75 -30.17
C GLN A 538 1.26 7.42 -29.88
N LYS A 539 0.64 6.53 -29.09
CA LYS A 539 1.21 5.25 -28.66
C LYS A 539 0.21 4.10 -28.91
N THR A 540 -0.47 4.14 -30.06
CA THR A 540 -1.51 3.16 -30.42
C THR A 540 -0.97 1.72 -30.42
N ASP A 541 0.28 1.51 -30.80
CA ASP A 541 0.90 0.18 -30.89
C ASP A 541 1.02 -0.53 -29.55
N ALA A 542 1.07 0.24 -28.45
CA ALA A 542 1.10 -0.32 -27.11
C ALA A 542 -0.29 -0.82 -26.64
N LEU A 543 -1.36 -0.25 -27.20
CA LEU A 543 -2.73 -0.46 -26.74
C LEU A 543 -3.19 -1.93 -26.81
N PRO A 544 -2.95 -2.69 -27.92
CA PRO A 544 -3.34 -4.09 -27.99
C PRO A 544 -2.73 -4.95 -26.87
N ALA A 545 -1.46 -4.73 -26.53
CA ALA A 545 -0.81 -5.51 -25.48
C ALA A 545 -1.41 -5.20 -24.10
N ILE A 546 -1.66 -3.93 -23.79
CA ILE A 546 -2.31 -3.52 -22.53
C ILE A 546 -3.72 -4.09 -22.42
N ILE A 547 -4.50 -4.04 -23.51
CA ILE A 547 -5.84 -4.62 -23.54
C ILE A 547 -5.78 -6.14 -23.32
N LEU A 548 -4.81 -6.82 -23.93
CA LEU A 548 -4.65 -8.27 -23.79
C LEU A 548 -4.21 -8.66 -22.38
N PHE A 549 -3.16 -8.05 -21.84
CA PHE A 549 -2.66 -8.33 -20.49
C PHE A 549 -3.65 -7.90 -19.41
N GLY A 550 -4.13 -6.65 -19.47
CA GLY A 550 -5.14 -6.14 -18.54
C GLY A 550 -6.45 -6.94 -18.62
N GLY A 551 -6.85 -7.35 -19.83
CA GLY A 551 -7.98 -8.24 -20.06
C GLY A 551 -7.78 -9.62 -19.46
N ALA A 552 -6.60 -10.24 -19.65
CA ALA A 552 -6.28 -11.56 -19.08
C ALA A 552 -6.28 -11.54 -17.55
N ILE A 553 -5.66 -10.53 -16.92
CA ILE A 553 -5.65 -10.38 -15.46
C ILE A 553 -7.08 -10.15 -14.94
N THR A 554 -7.88 -9.34 -15.64
CA THR A 554 -9.28 -9.09 -15.28
C THR A 554 -10.13 -10.36 -15.42
N LEU A 555 -9.94 -11.14 -16.48
CA LEU A 555 -10.63 -12.42 -16.69
C LEU A 555 -10.24 -13.45 -15.62
N PHE A 556 -8.98 -13.49 -15.22
CA PHE A 556 -8.51 -14.34 -14.12
C PHE A 556 -9.18 -13.96 -12.79
N GLN A 557 -9.26 -12.66 -12.49
CA GLN A 557 -9.99 -12.17 -11.31
C GLN A 557 -11.48 -12.54 -11.36
N ILE A 558 -12.14 -12.39 -12.51
CA ILE A 558 -13.56 -12.76 -12.69
C ILE A 558 -13.77 -14.25 -12.49
N TYR A 559 -12.88 -15.09 -13.04
CA TYR A 559 -12.93 -16.53 -12.90
C TYR A 559 -12.86 -16.94 -11.43
N TYR A 560 -11.90 -16.39 -10.67
CA TYR A 560 -11.73 -16.72 -9.26
C TYR A 560 -12.87 -16.18 -8.38
N ALA A 561 -13.29 -14.93 -8.61
CA ALA A 561 -14.38 -14.31 -7.85
C ALA A 561 -15.69 -15.09 -7.95
N ASN A 562 -16.00 -15.64 -9.12
CA ASN A 562 -17.26 -16.32 -9.40
C ASN A 562 -17.18 -17.86 -9.29
N GLY A 563 -16.00 -18.45 -9.05
CA GLY A 563 -15.82 -19.90 -9.09
C GLY A 563 -15.95 -20.49 -10.51
N GLY A 564 -15.61 -19.70 -11.54
CA GLY A 564 -15.79 -20.00 -12.96
C GLY A 564 -16.22 -18.79 -13.78
N PHE A 565 -16.40 -18.95 -15.10
CA PHE A 565 -16.84 -17.83 -15.97
C PHE A 565 -18.36 -17.55 -15.92
N LYS A 566 -19.17 -18.41 -15.30
CA LYS A 566 -20.62 -18.21 -15.21
C LYS A 566 -20.96 -17.42 -13.95
N ARG A 567 -21.50 -16.21 -14.12
CA ARG A 567 -22.05 -15.41 -13.03
C ARG A 567 -23.28 -16.12 -12.45
N GLN A 568 -23.16 -16.66 -11.24
CA GLN A 568 -24.34 -17.15 -10.52
C GLN A 568 -24.95 -15.96 -9.77
N GLU A 569 -26.15 -15.53 -10.15
CA GLU A 569 -26.92 -14.47 -9.45
C GLU A 569 -27.44 -14.88 -8.06
N LYS A 570 -26.82 -15.88 -7.41
CA LYS A 570 -27.23 -16.23 -6.06
C LYS A 570 -26.90 -15.07 -5.13
N LYS A 571 -27.94 -14.55 -4.46
CA LYS A 571 -27.84 -13.64 -3.32
C LYS A 571 -26.76 -14.20 -2.40
N VAL A 572 -25.72 -13.41 -2.12
CA VAL A 572 -24.61 -13.84 -1.26
C VAL A 572 -25.18 -14.10 0.13
N SER A 573 -25.50 -15.37 0.41
CA SER A 573 -25.90 -15.83 1.74
C SER A 573 -24.69 -16.53 2.34
N ILE A 574 -24.11 -15.93 3.37
CA ILE A 574 -23.11 -16.62 4.18
C ILE A 574 -23.83 -17.79 4.84
N PRO A 575 -23.39 -19.04 4.65
CA PRO A 575 -23.98 -20.18 5.34
C PRO A 575 -23.95 -19.94 6.83
N GLU A 576 -25.04 -20.23 7.55
CA GLU A 576 -25.00 -20.15 9.01
C GLU A 576 -23.90 -21.07 9.53
N PRO A 577 -22.99 -20.57 10.39
CA PRO A 577 -21.91 -21.38 10.90
C PRO A 577 -22.49 -22.51 11.75
N LEU A 578 -22.27 -23.74 11.30
CA LEU A 578 -22.56 -24.93 12.11
C LEU A 578 -21.46 -25.05 13.17
N PRO A 579 -21.81 -25.12 14.47
CA PRO A 579 -20.81 -25.21 15.52
C PRO A 579 -19.88 -26.42 15.31
N GLY A 580 -18.57 -26.19 15.28
CA GLY A 580 -17.56 -27.24 15.11
C GLY A 580 -17.40 -27.82 13.71
N ALA A 581 -18.10 -27.28 12.71
CA ALA A 581 -17.84 -27.65 11.33
C ALA A 581 -16.46 -27.17 10.89
N ALA A 582 -15.83 -27.89 9.96
CA ALA A 582 -14.63 -27.41 9.29
C ALA A 582 -14.90 -26.04 8.64
N SER A 583 -13.87 -25.19 8.57
CA SER A 583 -13.98 -23.90 7.90
C SER A 583 -14.54 -24.11 6.49
N PRO A 584 -15.54 -23.32 6.05
CA PRO A 584 -16.23 -23.61 4.81
C PRO A 584 -15.26 -23.42 3.64
N THR A 585 -15.20 -24.38 2.73
CA THR A 585 -14.56 -24.19 1.44
C THR A 585 -15.55 -23.48 0.52
N PHE A 586 -15.21 -22.28 0.07
CA PHE A 586 -16.09 -21.50 -0.80
C PHE A 586 -15.68 -21.70 -2.26
N ASP A 587 -16.63 -22.09 -3.10
CA ASP A 587 -16.43 -22.16 -4.55
C ASP A 587 -16.27 -20.76 -5.16
N GLN A 588 -16.84 -19.73 -4.52
CA GLN A 588 -16.80 -18.34 -4.97
C GLN A 588 -15.98 -17.48 -4.03
N GLY A 589 -15.03 -16.75 -4.58
CA GLY A 589 -14.21 -15.82 -3.81
C GLY A 589 -15.01 -14.68 -3.17
N VAL A 590 -16.12 -14.23 -3.77
CA VAL A 590 -16.99 -13.19 -3.19
C VAL A 590 -17.65 -13.66 -1.88
N ILE A 591 -18.12 -14.91 -1.83
CA ILE A 591 -18.71 -15.47 -0.59
C ILE A 591 -17.63 -15.55 0.50
N ARG A 592 -16.41 -15.98 0.14
CA ARG A 592 -15.26 -15.97 1.05
C ARG A 592 -14.99 -14.57 1.61
N ALA A 593 -15.04 -13.53 0.79
CA ALA A 593 -14.81 -12.16 1.24
C ALA A 593 -15.86 -11.71 2.28
N HIS A 594 -17.14 -11.99 2.04
CA HIS A 594 -18.21 -11.68 3.00
C HIS A 594 -18.08 -12.48 4.30
N ASP A 595 -17.70 -13.75 4.25
CA ASP A 595 -17.43 -14.53 5.46
C ASP A 595 -16.22 -14.00 6.23
N GLN A 596 -15.15 -13.57 5.55
CA GLN A 596 -14.01 -12.92 6.21
C GLN A 596 -14.41 -11.63 6.93
N ALA A 597 -15.17 -10.74 6.26
CA ALA A 597 -15.65 -9.50 6.88
C ALA A 597 -16.56 -9.78 8.10
N ARG A 598 -17.40 -10.83 8.02
CA ARG A 598 -18.18 -11.31 9.17
C ARG A 598 -17.28 -11.77 10.31
N GLN A 599 -16.26 -12.57 10.03
CA GLN A 599 -15.33 -13.08 11.03
C GLN A 599 -14.58 -11.95 11.74
N HIS A 600 -14.09 -10.94 11.00
CA HIS A 600 -13.49 -9.73 11.59
C HIS A 600 -14.47 -9.00 12.52
N GLY A 601 -15.71 -8.78 12.09
CA GLY A 601 -16.72 -8.11 12.91
C GLY A 601 -17.01 -8.84 14.23
N ILE A 602 -16.98 -10.17 14.23
CA ILE A 602 -17.13 -10.98 15.45
C ILE A 602 -15.88 -10.93 16.31
N ALA A 603 -14.69 -11.00 15.71
CA ALA A 603 -13.42 -10.96 16.44
C ALA A 603 -13.26 -9.64 17.21
N ASP A 604 -13.44 -8.50 16.53
CA ASP A 604 -13.36 -7.16 17.12
C ASP A 604 -14.43 -6.97 18.21
N ALA A 605 -15.66 -7.46 17.99
CA ALA A 605 -16.71 -7.40 19.01
C ALA A 605 -16.36 -8.18 20.28
N VAL A 606 -15.69 -9.33 20.13
CA VAL A 606 -15.25 -10.17 21.26
C VAL A 606 -14.06 -9.55 21.98
N GLU A 607 -13.10 -8.98 21.26
CA GLU A 607 -11.97 -8.28 21.85
C GLU A 607 -12.41 -7.05 22.65
N ASP A 608 -13.37 -6.27 22.13
CA ASP A 608 -13.98 -5.15 22.86
C ASP A 608 -14.71 -5.61 24.12
N LEU A 609 -15.40 -6.76 24.08
CA LEU A 609 -16.03 -7.36 25.26
C LEU A 609 -15.01 -7.84 26.30
N ILE A 610 -13.89 -8.42 25.86
CA ILE A 610 -12.78 -8.83 26.73
C ILE A 610 -12.15 -7.60 27.38
N THR A 611 -11.82 -6.57 26.59
CA THR A 611 -11.19 -5.32 27.05
C THR A 611 -12.11 -4.55 28.01
N ALA A 612 -13.42 -4.55 27.76
CA ALA A 612 -14.41 -3.95 28.64
C ALA A 612 -14.67 -4.77 29.93
N GLY A 613 -14.07 -5.95 30.07
CA GLY A 613 -14.29 -6.84 31.21
C GLY A 613 -15.70 -7.45 31.25
N ALA A 614 -16.44 -7.46 30.14
CA ALA A 614 -17.81 -7.99 30.09
C ALA A 614 -17.84 -9.49 30.42
N PHE A 615 -16.75 -10.21 30.13
CA PHE A 615 -16.61 -11.62 30.46
C PHE A 615 -16.16 -11.89 31.92
N ALA A 616 -16.11 -10.87 32.80
CA ALA A 616 -15.69 -11.04 34.19
C ALA A 616 -16.56 -12.04 34.97
N LYS A 617 -17.86 -12.11 34.66
CA LYS A 617 -18.84 -13.06 35.21
C LYS A 617 -18.40 -14.52 35.08
N PHE A 618 -17.58 -14.84 34.07
CA PHE A 618 -17.09 -16.19 33.82
C PHE A 618 -15.83 -16.55 34.61
N ASN A 619 -15.05 -15.55 35.04
CA ASN A 619 -13.75 -15.73 35.68
C ASN A 619 -12.79 -16.63 34.84
N VAL A 620 -12.82 -16.52 33.51
CA VAL A 620 -11.98 -17.30 32.60
C VAL A 620 -11.06 -16.37 31.81
N GLY A 621 -9.82 -16.79 31.58
CA GLY A 621 -8.87 -16.03 30.75
C GLY A 621 -9.33 -15.88 29.28
N PRO A 622 -8.91 -14.80 28.59
CA PRO A 622 -9.32 -14.45 27.23
C PRO A 622 -9.20 -15.59 26.20
N GLU A 623 -8.09 -16.34 26.22
CA GLU A 623 -7.80 -17.40 25.24
C GLU A 623 -8.91 -18.47 25.16
N ARG A 624 -9.54 -18.81 26.28
CA ARG A 624 -10.57 -19.84 26.34
C ARG A 624 -11.91 -19.34 25.81
N ILE A 625 -12.19 -18.04 25.99
CA ILE A 625 -13.36 -17.37 25.42
C ILE A 625 -13.20 -17.33 23.90
N ILE A 626 -12.00 -16.97 23.42
CA ILE A 626 -11.64 -16.97 21.99
C ILE A 626 -11.85 -18.35 21.36
N GLN A 627 -11.37 -19.43 21.99
CA GLN A 627 -11.57 -20.80 21.50
C GLN A 627 -13.05 -21.16 21.34
N LEU A 628 -13.90 -20.78 22.31
CA LEU A 628 -15.33 -21.04 22.23
C LEU A 628 -15.99 -20.24 21.10
N VAL A 629 -15.65 -18.96 20.95
CA VAL A 629 -16.16 -18.11 19.87
C VAL A 629 -15.78 -18.70 18.52
N CYS A 630 -14.52 -19.11 18.35
CA CYS A 630 -14.04 -19.77 17.13
C CYS A 630 -14.89 -21.00 16.80
N TYR A 631 -15.23 -21.81 17.81
CA TYR A 631 -16.07 -22.99 17.64
C TYR A 631 -17.53 -22.67 17.27
N LEU A 632 -18.16 -21.70 17.95
CA LEU A 632 -19.58 -21.36 17.79
C LEU A 632 -19.88 -20.60 16.50
N TYR A 633 -18.96 -19.72 16.11
CA TYR A 633 -19.14 -18.79 15.01
C TYR A 633 -18.26 -19.11 13.80
N ASN A 634 -17.47 -20.19 13.85
CA ASN A 634 -16.51 -20.60 12.83
C ASN A 634 -15.60 -19.42 12.43
N VAL A 635 -14.92 -18.87 13.44
CA VAL A 635 -13.96 -17.75 13.29
C VAL A 635 -12.55 -18.31 13.29
N ASP A 636 -11.71 -17.85 12.37
CA ASP A 636 -10.30 -18.23 12.29
C ASP A 636 -9.54 -17.72 13.52
N HIS A 637 -8.90 -18.64 14.26
CA HIS A 637 -8.20 -18.31 15.51
C HIS A 637 -7.04 -17.33 15.28
N HIS A 638 -6.44 -17.30 14.08
CA HIS A 638 -5.35 -16.38 13.76
C HIS A 638 -5.78 -14.91 13.82
N LEU A 639 -7.07 -14.60 13.63
CA LEU A 639 -7.59 -13.25 13.72
C LEU A 639 -7.37 -12.63 15.11
N PHE A 640 -7.36 -13.43 16.17
CA PHE A 640 -7.10 -12.95 17.53
C PHE A 640 -5.62 -12.80 17.87
N ALA A 641 -4.71 -13.39 17.08
CA ALA A 641 -3.26 -13.33 17.29
C ALA A 641 -2.59 -12.15 16.56
N GLU A 642 -3.21 -11.63 15.49
CA GLU A 642 -2.70 -10.46 14.73
C GLU A 642 -2.89 -9.12 15.47
N HIS A 643 -3.69 -9.09 16.55
CA HIS A 643 -4.09 -7.86 17.25
C HIS A 643 -3.12 -7.40 18.35
N ASP A 644 -2.10 -8.19 18.70
CA ASP A 644 -1.14 -7.84 19.76
C ASP A 644 -0.25 -6.61 19.44
N ASP A 645 -0.13 -6.20 18.17
CA ASP A 645 0.78 -5.12 17.76
C ASP A 645 0.11 -3.77 17.41
N HIS A 646 -1.21 -3.72 17.18
CA HIS A 646 -1.92 -2.44 16.91
C HIS A 646 -3.41 -2.52 17.31
N HIS A 647 -3.83 -1.76 18.32
CA HIS A 647 -5.25 -1.56 18.72
C HIS A 647 -6.13 -0.84 17.66
N GLU A 648 -5.85 -0.97 16.36
CA GLU A 648 -6.51 -0.19 15.31
C GLU A 648 -7.25 -1.09 14.33
N ARG A 649 -8.59 -1.03 14.40
CA ARG A 649 -9.53 -1.67 13.47
C ARG A 649 -9.10 -1.47 12.01
N THR A 650 -9.02 -2.57 11.27
CA THR A 650 -8.82 -2.54 9.81
C THR A 650 -10.16 -2.32 9.11
N GLU A 651 -10.34 -1.20 8.40
CA GLU A 651 -11.55 -0.94 7.61
C GLU A 651 -11.68 -1.91 6.43
N GLU A 652 -12.91 -2.36 6.14
CA GLU A 652 -13.17 -3.25 5.02
C GLU A 652 -13.06 -2.51 3.67
N PRO A 653 -12.57 -3.18 2.60
CA PRO A 653 -12.22 -2.52 1.33
C PRO A 653 -13.44 -2.09 0.50
N SER A 654 -14.65 -2.43 0.90
CA SER A 654 -15.88 -2.00 0.23
C SER A 654 -17.00 -1.75 1.22
N ILE A 655 -17.97 -0.90 0.85
CA ILE A 655 -19.13 -0.56 1.68
C ILE A 655 -19.99 -1.80 2.00
N GLU A 656 -20.05 -2.79 1.11
CA GLU A 656 -20.86 -4.01 1.32
C GLU A 656 -20.22 -4.96 2.33
N LEU A 657 -18.89 -5.09 2.26
CA LEU A 657 -18.13 -5.84 3.26
C LEU A 657 -18.16 -5.11 4.60
N GLU A 658 -18.03 -3.78 4.60
CA GLU A 658 -18.18 -2.95 5.79
C GLU A 658 -19.58 -3.12 6.41
N ALA A 659 -20.65 -3.16 5.62
CA ALA A 659 -21.99 -3.43 6.12
C ALA A 659 -22.11 -4.83 6.75
N THR A 660 -21.48 -5.84 6.12
CA THR A 660 -21.43 -7.22 6.65
C THR A 660 -20.67 -7.27 7.98
N TYR A 661 -19.53 -6.59 8.05
CA TYR A 661 -18.76 -6.40 9.27
C TYR A 661 -19.62 -5.73 10.36
N GLN A 662 -20.29 -4.62 10.05
CA GLN A 662 -21.08 -3.87 11.02
C GLN A 662 -22.29 -4.66 11.52
N GLU A 663 -22.91 -5.45 10.65
CA GLU A 663 -23.99 -6.37 11.03
C GLU A 663 -23.48 -7.44 11.99
N ALA A 664 -22.31 -8.02 11.72
CA ALA A 664 -21.67 -9.01 12.60
C ALA A 664 -21.24 -8.38 13.94
N TYR A 665 -20.62 -7.20 13.91
CA TYR A 665 -20.18 -6.47 15.11
C TYR A 665 -21.37 -6.09 16.01
N LYS A 666 -22.51 -5.71 15.43
CA LYS A 666 -23.76 -5.43 16.19
C LYS A 666 -24.30 -6.66 16.94
N GLN A 667 -23.86 -7.87 16.60
CA GLN A 667 -24.21 -9.09 17.36
C GLN A 667 -23.46 -9.20 18.68
N ARG A 668 -22.63 -8.22 19.06
CA ARG A 668 -21.86 -8.18 20.32
C ARG A 668 -22.67 -8.66 21.54
N ASP A 669 -23.85 -8.08 21.79
CA ASP A 669 -24.68 -8.45 22.94
C ASP A 669 -25.23 -9.87 22.82
N GLN A 670 -25.54 -10.31 21.61
CA GLN A 670 -25.99 -11.68 21.35
C GLN A 670 -24.86 -12.69 21.55
N ILE A 671 -23.62 -12.35 21.14
CA ILE A 671 -22.43 -13.16 21.36
C ILE A 671 -22.17 -13.32 22.85
N LEU A 672 -22.19 -12.21 23.61
CA LEU A 672 -22.05 -12.23 25.06
C LEU A 672 -23.09 -13.15 25.70
N ARG A 673 -24.39 -12.91 25.43
CA ARG A 673 -25.48 -13.72 25.99
C ARG A 673 -25.36 -15.20 25.63
N ARG A 674 -24.99 -15.52 24.39
CA ARG A 674 -24.85 -16.92 23.96
C ARG A 674 -23.69 -17.62 24.70
N ILE A 675 -22.60 -16.91 24.96
CA ILE A 675 -21.49 -17.41 25.78
C ILE A 675 -21.93 -17.56 27.25
N GLU A 676 -22.73 -16.60 27.76
CA GLU A 676 -23.37 -16.66 29.09
C GLU A 676 -24.20 -17.93 29.22
N ASP A 677 -25.16 -18.13 28.33
CA ASP A 677 -26.06 -19.27 28.31
C ASP A 677 -25.29 -20.60 28.29
N TYR A 678 -24.27 -20.75 27.44
CA TYR A 678 -23.51 -21.99 27.35
C TYR A 678 -22.60 -22.24 28.55
N SER A 679 -22.02 -21.21 29.15
CA SER A 679 -21.27 -21.36 30.40
C SER A 679 -22.20 -21.70 31.57
N HIS A 680 -23.34 -21.01 31.68
CA HIS A 680 -24.34 -21.24 32.72
C HIS A 680 -24.97 -22.62 32.58
N PHE A 681 -25.20 -23.09 31.36
CA PHE A 681 -25.73 -24.43 31.09
C PHE A 681 -24.95 -25.52 31.84
N GLY A 682 -23.61 -25.52 31.76
CA GLY A 682 -22.79 -26.51 32.46
C GLY A 682 -22.89 -26.45 33.97
N ILE A 683 -22.83 -25.24 34.53
CA ILE A 683 -22.85 -25.01 35.98
C ILE A 683 -24.24 -25.28 36.55
N PHE A 684 -25.30 -24.80 35.90
CA PHE A 684 -26.67 -24.99 36.33
C PHE A 684 -27.10 -26.46 36.18
N THR A 685 -26.67 -27.17 35.12
CA THR A 685 -26.87 -28.62 35.03
C THR A 685 -26.24 -29.34 36.22
N PHE A 686 -25.04 -28.94 36.62
CA PHE A 686 -24.36 -29.52 37.77
C PHE A 686 -25.13 -29.28 39.07
N ILE A 687 -25.52 -28.03 39.35
CA ILE A 687 -26.31 -27.70 40.54
C ILE A 687 -27.63 -28.48 40.54
N ASN A 688 -28.37 -28.42 39.43
CA ASN A 688 -29.65 -29.11 39.29
C ASN A 688 -29.55 -30.62 39.52
N ASN A 689 -28.50 -31.27 39.02
CA ASN A 689 -28.38 -32.73 39.12
C ASN A 689 -27.74 -33.22 40.43
N TYR A 690 -26.89 -32.41 41.08
CA TYR A 690 -26.10 -32.86 42.22
C TYR A 690 -26.47 -32.22 43.56
N HIS A 691 -27.24 -31.12 43.59
CA HIS A 691 -27.59 -30.42 44.84
C HIS A 691 -28.17 -31.34 45.92
N ILE A 692 -28.93 -32.37 45.53
CA ILE A 692 -29.58 -33.31 46.45
C ILE A 692 -28.60 -34.03 47.39
N ASN A 693 -27.34 -34.21 46.97
CA ASN A 693 -26.32 -34.87 47.78
C ASN A 693 -25.94 -34.07 49.04
N TRP A 694 -26.37 -32.82 49.13
CA TRP A 694 -26.06 -31.91 50.23
C TRP A 694 -27.30 -31.35 50.94
N VAL A 695 -28.48 -31.82 50.55
CA VAL A 695 -29.74 -31.48 51.22
C VAL A 695 -29.82 -32.25 52.54
N ASP A 696 -30.17 -31.54 53.60
CA ASP A 696 -30.38 -32.10 54.92
C ASP A 696 -31.53 -31.35 55.60
N GLU A 697 -32.74 -31.90 55.47
CA GLU A 697 -33.96 -31.26 55.97
C GLU A 697 -34.00 -31.25 57.50
N GLU A 698 -33.41 -32.24 58.17
CA GLU A 698 -33.36 -32.34 59.64
C GLU A 698 -32.53 -31.19 60.24
N HIS A 699 -31.43 -30.84 59.57
CA HIS A 699 -30.56 -29.73 59.94
C HIS A 699 -30.98 -28.38 59.32
N GLY A 700 -32.08 -28.35 58.55
CA GLY A 700 -32.71 -27.14 58.02
C GLY A 700 -32.05 -26.58 56.75
N ARG A 701 -31.31 -27.43 56.02
CA ARG A 701 -30.76 -27.14 54.69
C ARG A 701 -31.65 -27.79 53.63
N ASP A 702 -32.66 -27.07 53.20
CA ASP A 702 -33.50 -27.49 52.08
C ASP A 702 -32.77 -27.33 50.72
N ALA A 703 -33.38 -27.86 49.65
CA ALA A 703 -32.82 -27.79 48.31
C ALA A 703 -32.55 -26.35 47.84
N SER A 704 -33.39 -25.37 48.22
CA SER A 704 -33.22 -23.98 47.82
C SER A 704 -32.01 -23.35 48.50
N VAL A 705 -31.81 -23.62 49.80
CA VAL A 705 -30.65 -23.15 50.57
C VAL A 705 -29.34 -23.67 49.97
N VAL A 706 -29.30 -24.96 49.62
CA VAL A 706 -28.12 -25.58 49.01
C VAL A 706 -27.82 -24.98 47.63
N GLN A 707 -28.84 -24.86 46.77
CA GLN A 707 -28.68 -24.31 45.42
C GLN A 707 -28.18 -22.86 45.46
N LYS A 708 -28.75 -22.01 46.32
CA LYS A 708 -28.32 -20.63 46.54
C LYS A 708 -26.86 -20.53 46.95
N ALA A 709 -26.47 -21.32 47.95
CA ALA A 709 -25.09 -21.33 48.41
C ALA A 709 -24.10 -21.83 47.34
N MET A 710 -24.49 -22.82 46.51
CA MET A 710 -23.65 -23.27 45.40
C MET A 710 -23.45 -22.16 44.34
N LEU A 711 -24.48 -21.36 44.05
CA LEU A 711 -24.39 -20.25 43.10
C LEU A 711 -23.45 -19.14 43.59
N ASP A 712 -23.57 -18.73 44.85
CA ASP A 712 -22.70 -17.70 45.46
C ASP A 712 -21.22 -18.06 45.36
N ILE A 713 -20.90 -19.35 45.45
CA ILE A 713 -19.52 -19.81 45.39
C ILE A 713 -19.03 -19.91 43.94
N LEU A 714 -19.89 -20.32 43.02
CA LEU A 714 -19.54 -20.53 41.61
C LEU A 714 -19.54 -19.24 40.79
N PHE A 715 -20.28 -18.22 41.22
CA PHE A 715 -20.37 -16.88 40.61
C PHE A 715 -19.99 -15.77 41.59
N PRO A 716 -18.74 -15.77 42.10
CA PRO A 716 -18.32 -14.86 43.17
C PRO A 716 -18.28 -13.38 42.77
N LEU A 717 -18.29 -13.08 41.47
CA LEU A 717 -18.23 -11.72 40.94
C LEU A 717 -19.58 -11.21 40.44
N THR A 718 -20.66 -11.97 40.66
CA THR A 718 -22.02 -11.68 40.21
C THR A 718 -22.92 -11.46 41.42
N ASP A 719 -23.89 -10.57 41.29
CA ASP A 719 -24.88 -10.36 42.34
C ASP A 719 -25.72 -11.64 42.55
N HIS A 720 -26.04 -11.94 43.82
CA HIS A 720 -26.77 -13.15 44.19
C HIS A 720 -28.16 -13.18 43.57
N ASP A 721 -28.89 -12.07 43.64
CA ASP A 721 -30.29 -12.04 43.22
C ASP A 721 -30.38 -12.21 41.70
N GLU A 722 -29.43 -11.64 40.96
CA GLU A 722 -29.29 -11.80 39.51
C GLU A 722 -29.10 -13.28 39.11
N ILE A 723 -28.11 -13.96 39.68
CA ILE A 723 -27.81 -15.35 39.29
C ILE A 723 -28.87 -16.33 39.80
N TRP A 724 -29.53 -16.03 40.93
CA TRP A 724 -30.63 -16.84 41.45
C TRP A 724 -31.85 -16.79 40.54
N GLU A 725 -32.18 -15.62 39.98
CA GLU A 725 -33.27 -15.47 39.01
C GLU A 725 -32.97 -16.27 37.73
N GLU A 726 -31.75 -16.16 37.19
CA GLU A 726 -31.32 -16.92 36.01
C GLU A 726 -31.38 -18.43 36.23
N TYR A 727 -30.90 -18.92 37.39
CA TYR A 727 -30.97 -20.33 37.74
C TYR A 727 -32.42 -20.80 37.92
N SER A 728 -33.28 -20.00 38.53
CA SER A 728 -34.70 -20.35 38.72
C SER A 728 -35.45 -20.46 37.39
N ALA A 729 -35.03 -19.70 36.38
CA ALA A 729 -35.57 -19.77 35.02
C ALA A 729 -34.96 -20.91 34.17
N TYR A 730 -33.88 -21.53 34.63
CA TYR A 730 -33.12 -22.53 33.89
C TYR A 730 -33.91 -23.83 33.68
N LYS A 731 -33.81 -24.39 32.47
CA LYS A 731 -34.33 -25.73 32.14
C LYS A 731 -33.24 -26.53 31.42
N PRO A 732 -32.94 -27.77 31.85
CA PRO A 732 -32.00 -28.64 31.13
C PRO A 732 -32.49 -28.90 29.71
N GLN A 733 -31.59 -28.74 28.74
CA GLN A 733 -31.83 -29.00 27.32
C GLN A 733 -30.65 -29.80 26.76
N ILE A 734 -30.89 -30.57 25.70
CA ILE A 734 -29.81 -31.30 25.03
C ILE A 734 -28.99 -30.30 24.21
N GLN A 735 -27.70 -30.17 24.53
CA GLN A 735 -26.76 -29.32 23.80
C GLN A 735 -25.82 -30.16 22.93
N PRO A 736 -25.27 -29.60 21.83
CA PRO A 736 -24.22 -30.23 21.04
C PRO A 736 -23.00 -30.65 21.87
N GLU A 737 -22.36 -31.76 21.49
CA GLU A 737 -21.27 -32.39 22.27
C GLU A 737 -20.12 -31.43 22.63
N PRO A 738 -19.61 -30.55 21.76
CA PRO A 738 -18.51 -29.67 22.19
C PRO A 738 -18.95 -28.50 23.07
N ILE A 739 -20.22 -28.07 23.00
CA ILE A 739 -20.80 -27.13 23.98
C ILE A 739 -20.89 -27.83 25.34
N TRP A 740 -21.25 -29.11 25.35
CA TRP A 740 -21.21 -29.94 26.55
C TRP A 740 -19.78 -30.14 27.07
N GLN A 741 -18.79 -30.36 26.21
CA GLN A 741 -17.38 -30.45 26.61
C GLN A 741 -16.85 -29.11 27.15
N PHE A 742 -17.21 -27.98 26.54
CA PHE A 742 -16.90 -26.64 27.07
C PHE A 742 -17.55 -26.45 28.44
N SER A 743 -18.84 -26.76 28.57
CA SER A 743 -19.59 -26.73 29.83
C SER A 743 -18.92 -27.56 30.92
N ARG A 744 -18.47 -28.77 30.58
CA ARG A 744 -17.71 -29.66 31.47
C ARG A 744 -16.35 -29.08 31.82
N ARG A 745 -15.67 -28.46 30.85
CA ARG A 745 -14.37 -27.81 31.06
C ARG A 745 -14.50 -26.56 31.95
N ARG A 746 -15.57 -25.77 31.77
CA ARG A 746 -15.94 -24.64 32.63
C ARG A 746 -16.22 -25.09 34.06
N TYR A 747 -16.89 -26.23 34.23
CA TYR A 747 -17.06 -26.86 35.53
C TYR A 747 -15.71 -27.26 36.16
N VAL A 748 -14.80 -27.86 35.38
CA VAL A 748 -13.43 -28.14 35.87
C VAL A 748 -12.71 -26.85 36.26
N TRP A 749 -12.83 -25.76 35.50
CA TRP A 749 -12.25 -24.47 35.88
C TRP A 749 -12.85 -23.90 37.15
N ALA A 750 -14.17 -24.08 37.36
CA ALA A 750 -14.80 -23.71 38.61
C ALA A 750 -14.21 -24.50 39.80
N LYS A 751 -13.86 -25.78 39.60
CA LYS A 751 -13.11 -26.58 40.58
C LYS A 751 -11.68 -26.10 40.76
N ASP A 752 -10.99 -25.64 39.72
CA ASP A 752 -9.62 -25.12 39.84
C ASP A 752 -9.60 -23.75 40.55
N GLN A 753 -10.63 -22.93 40.36
CA GLN A 753 -10.85 -21.66 41.08
C GLN A 753 -11.14 -21.91 42.58
N TRP A 754 -11.65 -23.10 42.90
CA TRP A 754 -12.09 -23.55 44.21
C TRP A 754 -11.70 -25.01 44.45
N PRO A 755 -10.40 -25.32 44.66
CA PRO A 755 -9.95 -26.69 44.80
C PRO A 755 -10.70 -27.33 45.98
N ASN A 756 -11.48 -28.37 45.64
CA ASN A 756 -12.34 -29.13 46.53
C ASN A 756 -13.60 -28.39 47.00
N LEU A 757 -14.30 -27.67 46.09
CA LEU A 757 -15.63 -27.11 46.36
C LEU A 757 -16.58 -28.14 47.00
N SER A 758 -16.66 -29.35 46.43
CA SER A 758 -17.46 -30.44 47.02
C SER A 758 -16.98 -30.79 48.41
N ASP A 759 -15.69 -31.02 48.61
CA ASP A 759 -15.20 -31.56 49.89
C ASP A 759 -15.18 -30.50 50.98
N ARG A 760 -14.94 -29.23 50.67
CA ARG A 760 -14.96 -28.13 51.65
C ARG A 760 -16.36 -27.72 52.05
N ILE A 761 -17.29 -27.61 51.09
CA ILE A 761 -18.70 -27.37 51.39
C ILE A 761 -19.25 -28.55 52.21
N THR A 762 -19.02 -29.79 51.74
CA THR A 762 -19.42 -31.00 52.48
C THR A 762 -18.78 -31.00 53.87
N THR A 763 -17.49 -30.74 54.01
CA THR A 763 -16.82 -30.74 55.32
C THR A 763 -17.37 -29.65 56.24
N ILE A 764 -17.54 -28.41 55.76
CA ILE A 764 -18.08 -27.30 56.58
C ILE A 764 -19.51 -27.61 57.00
N TRP A 765 -20.34 -28.07 56.06
CA TRP A 765 -21.74 -28.44 56.32
C TRP A 765 -21.85 -29.64 57.24
N THR A 766 -21.07 -30.70 57.04
CA THR A 766 -21.00 -31.87 57.93
C THR A 766 -20.51 -31.47 59.32
N LEU A 767 -19.48 -30.62 59.45
CA LEU A 767 -19.02 -30.14 60.75
C LEU A 767 -20.07 -29.25 61.44
N GLN A 768 -20.87 -28.50 60.69
CA GLN A 768 -22.01 -27.75 61.25
C GLN A 768 -23.14 -28.69 61.69
N ASP A 769 -23.39 -29.79 60.98
CA ASP A 769 -24.40 -30.79 61.37
C ASP A 769 -24.03 -31.50 62.66
N PHE A 770 -22.74 -31.77 62.87
CA PHE A 770 -22.22 -32.31 64.12
C PHE A 770 -22.03 -31.24 65.22
N ASP A 771 -22.49 -29.99 65.00
CA ASP A 771 -22.31 -28.84 65.90
C ASP A 771 -20.83 -28.57 66.29
N LEU A 772 -19.89 -29.00 65.45
CA LEU A 772 -18.45 -28.81 65.62
C LEU A 772 -17.96 -27.44 65.12
N LEU A 773 -18.80 -26.73 64.37
CA LEU A 773 -18.58 -25.36 63.91
C LEU A 773 -19.82 -24.49 64.18
N PRO A 774 -19.65 -23.25 64.70
CA PRO A 774 -20.74 -22.29 64.81
C PRO A 774 -21.46 -22.11 63.46
N ARG A 775 -22.80 -22.08 63.54
CA ARG A 775 -23.70 -22.09 62.37
C ARG A 775 -23.69 -20.78 61.59
N ASP A 776 -23.08 -19.73 62.15
CA ASP A 776 -22.90 -18.38 61.62
C ASP A 776 -21.48 -18.09 61.13
N ILE A 777 -20.62 -19.13 61.00
CA ILE A 777 -19.26 -18.94 60.49
C ILE A 777 -19.28 -18.35 59.08
N ASP A 778 -18.76 -17.13 58.99
CA ASP A 778 -18.52 -16.40 57.75
C ASP A 778 -17.17 -16.88 57.19
N VAL A 779 -17.21 -17.72 56.14
CA VAL A 779 -16.00 -18.35 55.60
C VAL A 779 -15.29 -17.34 54.69
N LYS A 780 -14.26 -16.68 55.22
CA LYS A 780 -13.30 -15.91 54.41
C LYS A 780 -12.42 -16.88 53.63
N THR A 781 -12.57 -16.88 52.32
CA THR A 781 -11.85 -17.79 51.41
C THR A 781 -11.05 -17.02 50.38
N VAL A 782 -9.93 -17.58 49.95
CA VAL A 782 -9.08 -17.01 48.89
C VAL A 782 -9.50 -17.67 47.58
N ILE A 783 -10.05 -16.89 46.68
CA ILE A 783 -10.47 -17.35 45.35
C ILE A 783 -9.35 -17.05 44.37
N SER A 784 -9.05 -18.01 43.49
CA SER A 784 -8.26 -17.71 42.30
C SER A 784 -9.15 -17.04 41.26
N VAL A 785 -8.86 -15.77 40.99
CA VAL A 785 -9.44 -15.00 39.88
C VAL A 785 -8.46 -15.02 38.70
N ALA A 786 -8.95 -14.79 37.49
CA ALA A 786 -8.13 -14.78 36.28
C ALA A 786 -6.86 -13.91 36.39
N ASP A 787 -6.88 -12.83 37.18
CA ASP A 787 -5.77 -11.89 37.40
C ASP A 787 -5.04 -12.05 38.76
N GLY A 788 -5.25 -13.14 39.51
CA GLY A 788 -4.54 -13.40 40.76
C GLY A 788 -5.39 -14.04 41.87
N ARG A 789 -5.01 -13.81 43.14
CA ARG A 789 -5.76 -14.31 44.31
C ARG A 789 -6.52 -13.17 44.98
N ARG A 790 -7.83 -13.32 45.19
CA ARG A 790 -8.66 -12.31 45.87
C ARG A 790 -9.38 -12.95 47.06
N GLN A 791 -9.38 -12.26 48.20
CA GLN A 791 -10.12 -12.70 49.38
C GLN A 791 -11.59 -12.34 49.20
N MET A 792 -12.47 -13.30 49.45
CA MET A 792 -13.91 -13.11 49.38
C MET A 792 -14.63 -13.75 50.55
N HIS A 793 -15.78 -13.16 50.88
CA HIS A 793 -16.70 -13.62 51.91
C HIS A 793 -17.77 -14.49 51.25
N VAL A 794 -17.88 -15.75 51.68
CA VAL A 794 -19.03 -16.60 51.34
C VAL A 794 -19.93 -16.66 52.57
N LYS A 795 -21.10 -16.02 52.46
CA LYS A 795 -22.08 -15.96 53.54
C LYS A 795 -23.00 -17.18 53.43
N ILE A 796 -22.93 -18.10 54.38
CA ILE A 796 -23.86 -19.24 54.46
C ILE A 796 -25.15 -18.74 55.12
N PRO A 797 -26.32 -18.78 54.45
CA PRO A 797 -27.54 -18.26 55.05
C PRO A 797 -27.98 -19.10 56.26
N PRO A 798 -28.37 -18.47 57.39
CA PRO A 798 -28.81 -19.19 58.58
C PRO A 798 -30.21 -19.82 58.38
N ARG A 799 -30.44 -20.97 59.03
CA ARG A 799 -31.70 -21.74 59.03
C ARG A 799 -32.92 -20.85 59.29
N LYS A 800 -33.99 -21.00 58.50
CA LYS A 800 -35.33 -20.49 58.89
C LYS A 800 -35.75 -21.18 60.18
N ALA A 801 -36.05 -20.39 61.22
CA ALA A 801 -36.42 -20.89 62.54
C ALA A 801 -37.49 -22.00 62.44
N ALA A 802 -37.21 -23.15 63.06
CA ALA A 802 -38.18 -24.24 63.17
C ALA A 802 -39.40 -23.76 63.98
N PRO A 803 -40.62 -24.17 63.63
CA PRO A 803 -41.79 -23.91 64.46
C PRO A 803 -41.58 -24.58 65.82
N VAL A 804 -41.81 -23.83 66.89
CA VAL A 804 -41.73 -24.32 68.27
C VAL A 804 -42.78 -25.40 68.45
N LEU A 805 -42.35 -26.64 68.66
CA LEU A 805 -43.23 -27.72 69.13
C LEU A 805 -43.55 -27.46 70.60
N GLU A 806 -44.82 -27.18 70.90
CA GLU A 806 -45.32 -27.16 72.27
C GLU A 806 -45.23 -28.57 72.87
N PRO A 807 -44.79 -28.72 74.13
CA PRO A 807 -44.69 -30.03 74.76
C PRO A 807 -46.10 -30.60 75.03
N GLU A 808 -46.31 -31.86 74.63
CA GLU A 808 -47.53 -32.62 74.93
C GLU A 808 -47.77 -32.69 76.45
N PRO A 809 -49.02 -32.48 76.92
CA PRO A 809 -49.37 -32.67 78.32
C PRO A 809 -49.39 -34.16 78.66
N LYS A 810 -48.72 -34.50 79.78
CA LYS A 810 -48.68 -35.84 80.37
C LYS A 810 -50.10 -36.37 80.63
N GLN A 811 -50.34 -37.61 80.20
CA GLN A 811 -51.48 -38.40 80.66
C GLN A 811 -51.25 -38.80 82.13
N ASP A 812 -52.18 -38.40 82.99
CA ASP A 812 -52.32 -38.92 84.35
C ASP A 812 -52.94 -40.33 84.30
N GLU A 813 -52.29 -41.30 84.92
CA GLU A 813 -52.92 -42.57 85.32
C GLU A 813 -53.66 -42.36 86.66
N GLU A 814 -54.88 -42.90 86.72
CA GLU A 814 -55.92 -42.72 87.73
C GLU A 814 -55.56 -43.15 89.17
N GLU A 815 -56.26 -42.53 90.12
CA GLU A 815 -56.99 -43.28 91.16
C GLU A 815 -58.48 -42.93 91.06
#